data_AF-A0A9D1PWB6-F1
#
_entry.id   AF-A0A9D1PWB6-F1
#
_cell.length_a   1.000
_cell.length_b   1.000
_cell.length_c   1.000
_cell.angle_alpha   90.00
_cell.angle_beta   90.00
_cell.angle_gamma   90.00
#
_symmetry.space_group_name_H-M   'P 1'
#
loop_
_entity.id
_entity.type
_entity.pdbx_description
1 polymer ?
#
loop_
_entity_poly.entity_id
_entity_poly.type
_entity_poly.pdbx_seq_one_letter_code
_entity_poly.pdbx_strand_id
1 'polypeptide(L)'
;MPALVLQDNLLLTPYLEYYVDPTFSVDISEIATAQYADKFQLFSPDRLPLFQTGVTWLRFVLQPAQGSAAPVPLTLDMGTSVPGKAILYTPNFTSGTLEWQEGHPAGTLLQLPQAVSAPLVCYLRLDGLPGWWFAPTVRTLQSAAVADTGRYHEAALVALAVVFVLCLLKGVSEPGQWRLWALLYLAAALVQTWSGLAPVNAGYSAQSLAALTSAGVALMLWPHVARHILSSRQISRFLDTQFILLCLPGAAATLLPLVPNFQWLARYTPLWPAAMVIFVPSALWAVLCGAPACVRFLFATALPPLAAAASILGLRFGFAPELLAALPAFGTALGALILLALSRRQEVPVAADVRQDLQIQPAGTGLALDLGSHADTEPVMLEEPVEASAEEPEAGKEEDGLYGPILAQLKKTDGTVRAWLAESGCPDSCKKPADALLSSLQTLTGELDRLAEEDRLARENARKMPVILVSSDRAFSAVLSHVLRNQDCFIRVAASLEEALAFSRERAARMYIFAGEYASASVLPNLVALRKCCRSAGITPCFLAYTKDDSDWQALGEAGFTHALTLPIDDSSLINTLEELRQEMQNEPAADMETASAVDREEQDVPDIFGTSQPVHTPTPLSIRDKPATDHSRETADQEPLALVTPVQGKGLSEALRAELRQHISQAKVCLVRNNLAELTGQMQIIADKTRDIPAISRIAELVIKAASNADKMAVRDLLMELTASIDRRLG
;
A
#
# COMPACT_ATOMS: atom_id res chain seq x y z
N MET A 1 -14.98 19.10 -52.49
CA MET A 1 -15.61 18.12 -51.59
C MET A 1 -15.70 16.78 -52.31
N PRO A 2 -15.10 15.69 -51.81
CA PRO A 2 -15.42 14.36 -52.30
C PRO A 2 -16.84 14.01 -51.88
N ALA A 3 -17.68 13.65 -52.85
CA ALA A 3 -19.09 13.33 -52.65
C ALA A 3 -19.24 11.91 -52.04
N LEU A 4 -20.00 11.78 -50.94
CA LEU A 4 -20.27 10.48 -50.30
C LEU A 4 -21.44 9.76 -50.95
N VAL A 5 -21.18 8.60 -51.54
CA VAL A 5 -22.21 7.59 -51.79
C VAL A 5 -22.32 6.73 -50.53
N LEU A 6 -23.46 6.82 -49.87
CA LEU A 6 -23.75 6.09 -48.64
C LEU A 6 -23.72 4.56 -48.89
N GLN A 7 -22.78 3.86 -48.24
CA GLN A 7 -22.62 2.41 -48.27
C GLN A 7 -22.49 1.86 -46.84
N ASP A 8 -22.85 0.60 -46.63
CA ASP A 8 -22.69 -0.06 -45.32
C ASP A 8 -21.20 -0.27 -44.99
N ASN A 9 -20.83 -0.07 -43.72
CA ASN A 9 -19.45 -0.13 -43.19
C ASN A 9 -18.46 0.84 -43.86
N LEU A 10 -18.93 2.03 -44.26
CA LEU A 10 -18.07 3.05 -44.84
C LEU A 10 -17.38 3.89 -43.75
N LEU A 11 -16.04 3.96 -43.78
CA LEU A 11 -15.28 4.91 -42.96
C LEU A 11 -15.50 6.32 -43.48
N LEU A 12 -15.98 7.23 -42.61
CA LEU A 12 -16.31 8.61 -42.99
C LEU A 12 -15.07 9.52 -42.99
N THR A 13 -13.99 9.11 -42.32
CA THR A 13 -12.75 9.90 -42.15
C THR A 13 -12.17 10.52 -43.42
N PRO A 14 -12.05 9.83 -44.59
CA PRO A 14 -11.48 10.44 -45.80
C PRO A 14 -12.41 11.44 -46.50
N TYR A 15 -13.69 11.50 -46.13
CA TYR A 15 -14.69 12.39 -46.71
C TYR A 15 -15.11 13.52 -45.78
N LEU A 16 -14.56 13.51 -44.57
CA LEU A 16 -14.87 14.45 -43.51
C LEU A 16 -13.96 15.67 -43.63
N GLU A 17 -14.53 16.85 -43.45
CA GLU A 17 -13.77 18.07 -43.28
C GLU A 17 -13.98 18.60 -41.87
N TYR A 18 -13.01 19.31 -41.33
CA TYR A 18 -13.07 19.85 -39.98
C TYR A 18 -12.67 21.32 -39.93
N TYR A 19 -13.24 22.01 -38.95
CA TYR A 19 -12.89 23.34 -38.52
C TYR A 19 -12.92 23.36 -36.99
N VAL A 20 -11.88 23.93 -36.36
CA VAL A 20 -11.83 24.09 -34.90
C VAL A 20 -12.14 25.54 -34.59
N ASP A 21 -13.20 25.77 -33.82
CA ASP A 21 -13.57 27.07 -33.30
C ASP A 21 -12.96 27.28 -31.89
N PRO A 22 -11.93 28.13 -31.73
CA PRO A 22 -11.34 28.44 -30.43
C PRO A 22 -12.16 29.47 -29.62
N THR A 23 -13.13 30.13 -30.24
CA THR A 23 -13.94 31.20 -29.60
C THR A 23 -15.20 30.68 -28.92
N PHE A 24 -15.58 29.43 -29.16
CA PHE A 24 -16.75 28.75 -28.58
C PHE A 24 -18.10 29.42 -28.87
N SER A 25 -18.12 30.42 -29.76
CA SER A 25 -19.26 31.30 -29.99
C SER A 25 -19.91 31.10 -31.36
N VAL A 26 -19.29 30.31 -32.25
CA VAL A 26 -19.79 30.14 -33.61
C VAL A 26 -20.96 29.17 -33.61
N ASP A 27 -22.13 29.65 -34.02
CA ASP A 27 -23.34 28.85 -34.17
C ASP A 27 -23.48 28.26 -35.58
N ILE A 28 -24.40 27.30 -35.74
CA ILE A 28 -24.65 26.60 -37.00
C ILE A 28 -25.01 27.54 -38.17
N SER A 29 -25.74 28.63 -37.90
CA SER A 29 -26.10 29.62 -38.92
C SER A 29 -24.88 30.38 -39.46
N GLU A 30 -23.91 30.65 -38.59
CA GLU A 30 -22.69 31.36 -38.96
C GLU A 30 -21.75 30.43 -39.72
N ILE A 31 -21.56 29.20 -39.23
CA ILE A 31 -20.64 28.25 -39.82
C ILE A 31 -21.09 27.70 -41.18
N ALA A 32 -22.41 27.70 -41.43
CA ALA A 32 -22.98 27.34 -42.72
C ALA A 32 -22.81 28.43 -43.78
N THR A 33 -22.34 29.62 -43.41
CA THR A 33 -22.11 30.73 -44.35
C THR A 33 -20.90 30.47 -45.25
N ALA A 34 -20.94 30.96 -46.50
CA ALA A 34 -19.87 30.80 -47.48
C ALA A 34 -18.48 31.28 -46.99
N GLN A 35 -18.43 32.24 -46.06
CA GLN A 35 -17.18 32.75 -45.46
C GLN A 35 -16.41 31.70 -44.66
N TYR A 36 -17.10 30.73 -44.05
CA TYR A 36 -16.48 29.64 -43.31
C TYR A 36 -16.21 28.43 -44.19
N ALA A 37 -16.83 28.34 -45.37
CA ALA A 37 -16.68 27.20 -46.27
C ALA A 37 -15.23 26.95 -46.71
N ASP A 38 -14.45 28.04 -46.87
CA ASP A 38 -13.04 28.01 -47.25
C ASP A 38 -12.09 27.72 -46.07
N LYS A 39 -12.58 27.77 -44.83
CA LYS A 39 -11.78 27.50 -43.61
C LYS A 39 -11.75 26.03 -43.21
N PHE A 40 -12.64 25.21 -43.78
CA PHE A 40 -12.67 23.78 -43.53
C PHE A 40 -11.51 23.07 -44.23
N GLN A 41 -10.87 22.15 -43.51
CA GLN A 41 -9.77 21.32 -44.03
C GLN A 41 -10.15 19.86 -44.00
N LEU A 42 -9.57 19.04 -44.88
CA LEU A 42 -9.80 17.61 -44.85
C LEU A 42 -9.34 17.01 -43.50
N PHE A 43 -10.20 16.20 -42.90
CA PHE A 43 -9.94 15.57 -41.63
C PHE A 43 -8.81 14.55 -41.75
N SER A 44 -7.80 14.71 -40.90
CA SER A 44 -6.74 13.74 -40.72
C SER A 44 -6.32 13.79 -39.25
N PRO A 45 -6.31 12.65 -38.54
CA PRO A 45 -6.02 12.63 -37.10
C PRO A 45 -4.63 13.19 -36.77
N ASP A 46 -3.66 13.03 -37.68
CA ASP A 46 -2.29 13.54 -37.55
C ASP A 46 -2.17 15.06 -37.73
N ARG A 47 -3.16 15.70 -38.37
CA ARG A 47 -3.14 17.15 -38.68
C ARG A 47 -3.93 17.99 -37.67
N LEU A 48 -4.57 17.36 -36.69
CA LEU A 48 -5.31 18.07 -35.65
C LEU A 48 -4.35 18.87 -34.75
N PRO A 49 -4.73 20.11 -34.38
CA PRO A 49 -3.88 20.94 -33.52
C PRO A 49 -3.65 20.26 -32.16
N LEU A 50 -2.40 20.30 -31.70
CA LEU A 50 -1.98 19.63 -30.45
C LEU A 50 -2.26 20.47 -29.19
N PHE A 51 -2.17 21.79 -29.31
CA PHE A 51 -2.22 22.73 -28.18
C PHE A 51 -3.43 23.69 -28.23
N GLN A 52 -4.49 23.34 -28.96
CA GLN A 52 -5.68 24.18 -29.08
C GLN A 52 -6.87 23.57 -28.33
N THR A 53 -7.72 24.44 -27.80
CA THR A 53 -9.00 24.11 -27.17
C THR A 53 -10.10 24.78 -27.98
N GLY A 54 -11.19 24.06 -28.22
CA GLY A 54 -12.24 24.56 -29.10
C GLY A 54 -13.31 23.54 -29.43
N VAL A 55 -14.41 24.03 -30.02
CA VAL A 55 -15.46 23.21 -30.60
C VAL A 55 -14.98 22.71 -31.96
N THR A 56 -15.04 21.40 -32.19
CA THR A 56 -14.72 20.84 -33.50
C THR A 56 -16.01 20.71 -34.30
N TRP A 57 -16.06 21.43 -35.42
CA TRP A 57 -17.13 21.31 -36.40
C TRP A 57 -16.67 20.43 -37.54
N LEU A 58 -17.44 19.39 -37.81
CA LEU A 58 -17.19 18.43 -38.88
C LEU A 58 -18.24 18.60 -39.97
N ARG A 59 -17.80 18.60 -41.24
CA ARG A 59 -18.67 18.80 -42.42
C ARG A 59 -18.51 17.61 -43.36
N PHE A 60 -19.63 17.11 -43.87
CA PHE A 60 -19.65 16.11 -44.94
C PHE A 60 -20.88 16.27 -45.83
N VAL A 61 -20.81 15.76 -47.07
CA VAL A 61 -21.86 15.95 -48.08
C VAL A 61 -22.45 14.60 -48.48
N LEU A 62 -23.72 14.38 -48.16
CA LEU A 62 -24.48 13.18 -48.53
C LEU A 62 -25.01 13.31 -49.96
N GLN A 63 -24.72 12.35 -50.83
CA GLN A 63 -25.32 12.28 -52.16
C GLN A 63 -26.74 11.72 -52.12
N PRO A 64 -27.62 12.13 -53.06
CA PRO A 64 -28.93 11.53 -53.18
C PRO A 64 -28.83 10.03 -53.48
N ALA A 65 -29.74 9.25 -52.89
CA ALA A 65 -29.79 7.82 -53.10
C ALA A 65 -30.03 7.50 -54.59
N GLN A 66 -29.03 6.92 -55.25
CA GLN A 66 -29.10 6.52 -56.65
C GLN A 66 -29.79 5.14 -56.73
N GLY A 67 -31.12 5.10 -56.85
CA GLY A 67 -31.85 3.85 -57.13
C GLY A 67 -33.28 3.78 -56.60
N SER A 68 -34.16 3.09 -57.34
CA SER A 68 -35.61 2.91 -57.08
C SER A 68 -35.95 1.94 -55.93
N ALA A 69 -34.98 1.49 -55.14
CA ALA A 69 -35.22 0.57 -54.02
C ALA A 69 -35.44 1.37 -52.72
N ALA A 70 -36.40 0.96 -51.89
CA ALA A 70 -36.73 1.64 -50.64
C ALA A 70 -35.45 1.88 -49.81
N PRO A 71 -35.15 3.15 -49.46
CA PRO A 71 -33.86 3.50 -48.87
C PRO A 71 -33.76 2.96 -47.44
N VAL A 72 -32.77 2.10 -47.20
CA VAL A 72 -32.48 1.55 -45.87
C VAL A 72 -32.00 2.69 -44.95
N PRO A 73 -32.55 2.84 -43.73
CA PRO A 73 -32.07 3.85 -42.78
C PRO A 73 -30.62 3.54 -42.38
N LEU A 74 -29.74 4.51 -42.62
CA LEU A 74 -28.32 4.44 -42.27
C LEU A 74 -28.06 5.24 -41.00
N THR A 75 -27.16 4.71 -40.19
CA THR A 75 -26.72 5.30 -38.94
C THR A 75 -25.23 5.57 -38.98
N LEU A 76 -24.81 6.66 -38.36
CA LEU A 76 -23.42 7.02 -38.14
C LEU A 76 -23.01 6.54 -36.75
N ASP A 77 -22.12 5.57 -36.69
CA ASP A 77 -21.44 5.17 -35.45
C ASP A 77 -20.24 6.09 -35.23
N MET A 78 -20.29 6.83 -34.12
CA MET A 78 -19.29 7.80 -33.73
C MET A 78 -18.10 7.18 -32.97
N GLY A 79 -18.23 5.92 -32.53
CA GLY A 79 -17.26 5.25 -31.69
C GLY A 79 -17.16 5.83 -30.28
N THR A 80 -16.10 5.43 -29.55
CA THR A 80 -15.90 5.75 -28.12
C THR A 80 -14.97 6.94 -27.86
N SER A 81 -14.32 7.48 -28.90
CA SER A 81 -13.32 8.56 -28.81
C SER A 81 -13.89 9.97 -29.05
N VAL A 82 -15.14 10.19 -28.62
CA VAL A 82 -15.87 11.45 -28.82
C VAL A 82 -15.85 12.30 -27.55
N PRO A 83 -15.53 13.61 -27.63
CA PRO A 83 -15.63 14.51 -26.49
C PRO A 83 -17.11 14.83 -26.22
N GLY A 84 -17.63 14.37 -25.08
CA GLY A 84 -19.02 14.61 -24.68
C GLY A 84 -20.06 14.03 -25.63
N LYS A 85 -21.11 14.81 -25.95
CA LYS A 85 -22.21 14.39 -26.83
C LYS A 85 -22.07 15.10 -28.18
N ALA A 86 -21.97 14.34 -29.26
CA ALA A 86 -21.97 14.91 -30.61
C ALA A 86 -23.37 15.39 -31.00
N ILE A 87 -23.50 16.53 -31.68
CA ILE A 87 -24.79 17.04 -32.17
C ILE A 87 -24.75 17.09 -33.70
N LEU A 88 -25.68 16.40 -34.37
CA LEU A 88 -25.79 16.40 -35.83
C LEU A 88 -26.79 17.47 -36.27
N TYR A 89 -26.35 18.39 -37.12
CA TYR A 89 -27.18 19.42 -37.73
C TYR A 89 -27.48 19.04 -39.18
N THR A 90 -28.77 18.92 -39.48
CA THR A 90 -29.27 18.56 -40.81
C THR A 90 -30.18 19.66 -41.34
N PRO A 91 -30.06 20.06 -42.62
CA PRO A 91 -30.89 21.11 -43.17
C PRO A 91 -32.29 20.57 -43.50
N ASN A 92 -33.32 21.22 -42.97
CA ASN A 92 -34.73 20.95 -43.25
C ASN A 92 -35.31 22.12 -44.06
N PHE A 93 -35.93 21.79 -45.20
CA PHE A 93 -36.48 22.77 -46.16
C PHE A 93 -38.01 22.81 -46.19
N THR A 94 -38.69 22.24 -45.19
CA THR A 94 -40.16 22.07 -45.15
C THR A 94 -40.98 23.36 -45.31
N SER A 95 -40.45 24.53 -44.94
CA SER A 95 -41.16 25.82 -44.97
C SER A 95 -40.62 26.82 -46.00
N GLY A 96 -39.73 26.40 -46.92
CA GLY A 96 -39.07 27.30 -47.89
C GLY A 96 -38.00 28.22 -47.28
N THR A 97 -37.81 28.17 -45.96
CA THR A 97 -36.71 28.77 -45.21
C THR A 97 -35.82 27.64 -44.69
N LEU A 98 -34.49 27.84 -44.67
CA LEU A 98 -33.55 26.85 -44.17
C LEU A 98 -33.62 26.80 -42.64
N GLU A 99 -34.17 25.71 -42.10
CA GLU A 99 -34.20 25.41 -40.67
C GLU A 99 -33.25 24.25 -40.36
N TRP A 100 -32.51 24.35 -39.26
CA TRP A 100 -31.59 23.30 -38.83
C TRP A 100 -32.28 22.34 -37.87
N GLN A 101 -32.33 21.05 -38.23
CA GLN A 101 -32.80 19.99 -37.36
C GLN A 101 -31.64 19.34 -36.62
N GLU A 102 -31.75 19.27 -35.29
CA GLU A 102 -30.77 18.67 -34.39
C GLU A 102 -31.04 17.18 -34.17
N GLY A 103 -30.05 16.35 -34.50
CA GLY A 103 -30.00 14.93 -34.20
C GLY A 103 -29.11 14.68 -32.99
N HIS A 104 -29.68 14.11 -31.93
CA HIS A 104 -28.95 13.70 -30.74
C HIS A 104 -28.61 12.20 -30.82
N PRO A 105 -27.42 11.79 -30.32
CA PRO A 105 -26.97 10.41 -30.40
C PRO A 105 -27.73 9.55 -29.38
N ALA A 106 -28.15 8.36 -29.82
CA ALA A 106 -28.63 7.30 -28.93
C ALA A 106 -27.45 6.37 -28.62
N GLY A 107 -26.65 6.73 -27.61
CA GLY A 107 -25.38 6.07 -27.33
C GLY A 107 -24.28 6.55 -28.27
N THR A 108 -23.69 5.64 -29.06
CA THR A 108 -22.68 5.98 -30.08
C THR A 108 -23.28 6.16 -31.49
N LEU A 109 -24.57 5.85 -31.66
CA LEU A 109 -25.24 5.85 -32.97
C LEU A 109 -26.06 7.13 -33.19
N LEU A 110 -25.84 7.77 -34.34
CA LEU A 110 -26.60 8.91 -34.85
C LEU A 110 -27.39 8.49 -36.09
N GLN A 111 -28.66 8.87 -36.19
CA GLN A 111 -29.44 8.61 -37.41
C GLN A 111 -29.09 9.63 -38.48
N LEU A 112 -28.72 9.15 -39.68
CA LEU A 112 -28.43 10.03 -40.81
C LEU A 112 -29.73 10.31 -41.60
N PRO A 113 -29.94 11.56 -42.06
CA PRO A 113 -31.04 11.88 -42.94
C PRO A 113 -30.81 11.25 -44.32
N GLN A 114 -31.89 10.92 -45.02
CA GLN A 114 -31.82 10.41 -46.38
C GLN A 114 -31.89 11.56 -47.38
N ALA A 115 -30.88 11.67 -48.26
CA ALA A 115 -30.90 12.59 -49.38
C ALA A 115 -31.78 12.00 -50.50
N VAL A 116 -32.98 12.55 -50.69
CA VAL A 116 -33.95 12.01 -51.68
C VAL A 116 -33.76 12.64 -53.06
N SER A 117 -33.44 13.93 -53.15
CA SER A 117 -33.49 14.67 -54.44
C SER A 117 -32.29 15.58 -54.70
N ALA A 118 -31.62 16.06 -53.66
CA ALA A 118 -30.47 16.96 -53.75
C ALA A 118 -29.39 16.53 -52.75
N PRO A 119 -28.11 16.83 -53.02
CA PRO A 119 -27.04 16.58 -52.07
C PRO A 119 -27.26 17.41 -50.80
N LEU A 120 -27.17 16.76 -49.64
CA LEU A 120 -27.37 17.39 -48.32
C LEU A 120 -26.01 17.61 -47.65
N VAL A 121 -25.72 18.86 -47.28
CA VAL A 121 -24.54 19.19 -46.46
C VAL A 121 -24.94 19.04 -45.00
N CYS A 122 -24.28 18.13 -44.30
CA CYS A 122 -24.50 17.90 -42.87
C CYS A 122 -23.33 18.45 -42.07
N TYR A 123 -23.64 19.00 -40.89
CA TYR A 123 -22.65 19.50 -39.95
C TYR A 123 -22.75 18.73 -38.65
N LEU A 124 -21.63 18.44 -38.02
CA LEU A 124 -21.56 17.72 -36.75
C LEU A 124 -20.71 18.53 -35.79
N ARG A 125 -21.27 18.86 -34.63
CA ARG A 125 -20.62 19.61 -33.57
C ARG A 125 -20.08 18.66 -32.51
N LEU A 126 -18.81 18.82 -32.16
CA LEU A 126 -18.15 18.14 -31.04
C LEU A 126 -17.68 19.18 -30.03
N ASP A 127 -18.03 19.02 -28.76
CA ASP A 127 -17.61 19.91 -27.67
C ASP A 127 -16.18 19.63 -27.21
N GLY A 128 -15.23 19.61 -28.14
CA GLY A 128 -13.82 19.38 -27.90
C GLY A 128 -13.11 18.83 -29.14
N LEU A 129 -11.82 18.56 -28.99
CA LEU A 129 -11.06 17.85 -30.02
C LEU A 129 -11.34 16.35 -29.95
N PRO A 130 -11.56 15.68 -31.09
CA PRO A 130 -11.73 14.23 -31.12
C PRO A 130 -10.47 13.50 -30.62
N GLY A 131 -10.68 12.34 -30.01
CA GLY A 131 -9.61 11.48 -29.52
C GLY A 131 -8.76 10.88 -30.64
N TRP A 132 -7.66 10.23 -30.27
CA TRP A 132 -6.68 9.68 -31.21
C TRP A 132 -7.23 8.54 -32.08
N TRP A 133 -8.23 7.82 -31.59
CA TRP A 133 -8.89 6.70 -32.29
C TRP A 133 -10.26 7.09 -32.86
N PHE A 134 -10.52 8.38 -33.07
CA PHE A 134 -11.77 8.84 -33.65
C PHE A 134 -11.87 8.45 -35.13
N ALA A 135 -12.80 7.55 -35.43
CA ALA A 135 -13.05 7.04 -36.77
C ALA A 135 -14.54 6.73 -36.97
N PRO A 136 -15.36 7.75 -37.31
CA PRO A 136 -16.78 7.54 -37.50
C PRO A 136 -17.07 6.62 -38.70
N THR A 137 -17.98 5.65 -38.52
CA THR A 137 -18.36 4.67 -39.54
C THR A 137 -19.85 4.73 -39.84
N VAL A 138 -20.22 4.68 -41.12
CA VAL A 138 -21.62 4.57 -41.54
C VAL A 138 -22.00 3.09 -41.55
N ARG A 139 -23.08 2.74 -40.84
CA ARG A 139 -23.59 1.38 -40.69
C ARG A 139 -25.11 1.36 -40.86
N THR A 140 -25.67 0.27 -41.37
CA THR A 140 -27.11 0.03 -41.29
C THR A 140 -27.54 -0.30 -39.85
N LEU A 141 -28.82 -0.12 -39.51
CA LEU A 141 -29.33 -0.48 -38.16
C LEU A 141 -29.09 -1.96 -37.81
N GLN A 142 -29.15 -2.86 -38.79
CA GLN A 142 -28.89 -4.30 -38.58
C GLN A 142 -27.39 -4.56 -38.38
N SER A 143 -26.54 -3.95 -39.22
CA SER A 143 -25.09 -4.07 -39.10
C SER A 143 -24.57 -3.43 -37.81
N ALA A 144 -25.17 -2.33 -37.35
CA ALA A 144 -24.84 -1.67 -36.09
C ALA A 144 -25.19 -2.52 -34.86
N ALA A 145 -26.29 -3.29 -34.90
CA ALA A 145 -26.66 -4.20 -33.82
C ALA A 145 -25.73 -5.41 -33.70
N VAL A 146 -25.14 -5.85 -34.82
CA VAL A 146 -24.16 -6.94 -34.87
C VAL A 146 -22.73 -6.43 -34.65
N ALA A 147 -22.47 -5.15 -34.89
CA ALA A 147 -21.16 -4.56 -34.76
C ALA A 147 -20.67 -4.54 -33.31
N ASP A 148 -19.45 -5.05 -33.11
CA ASP A 148 -18.81 -5.21 -31.81
C ASP A 148 -18.23 -3.91 -31.21
N THR A 149 -18.67 -2.75 -31.69
CA THR A 149 -17.96 -1.48 -31.51
C THR A 149 -17.89 -0.99 -30.06
N GLY A 150 -19.01 -1.09 -29.34
CA GLY A 150 -19.06 -0.81 -27.90
C GLY A 150 -18.48 -1.94 -27.04
N ARG A 151 -18.45 -3.19 -27.54
CA ARG A 151 -18.13 -4.37 -26.73
C ARG A 151 -16.67 -4.39 -26.26
N TYR A 152 -15.72 -3.88 -27.05
CA TYR A 152 -14.32 -3.84 -26.64
C TYR A 152 -14.08 -2.89 -25.46
N HIS A 153 -14.73 -1.73 -25.47
CA HIS A 153 -14.65 -0.76 -24.38
C HIS A 153 -15.34 -1.30 -23.12
N GLU A 154 -16.53 -1.89 -23.26
CA GLU A 154 -17.23 -2.55 -22.15
C GLU A 154 -16.42 -3.73 -21.60
N ALA A 155 -15.80 -4.55 -22.45
CA ALA A 155 -14.95 -5.65 -22.03
C ALA A 155 -13.71 -5.17 -21.27
N ALA A 156 -13.09 -4.05 -21.69
CA ALA A 156 -11.98 -3.45 -20.95
C ALA A 156 -12.42 -2.94 -19.57
N LEU A 157 -13.60 -2.32 -19.48
CA LEU A 157 -14.18 -1.86 -18.21
C LEU A 157 -14.51 -3.04 -17.29
N VAL A 158 -15.10 -4.11 -17.83
CA VAL A 158 -15.38 -5.35 -17.09
C VAL A 158 -14.07 -6.00 -16.64
N ALA A 159 -13.04 -6.06 -17.48
CA ALA A 159 -11.73 -6.60 -17.10
C ALA A 159 -11.12 -5.81 -15.93
N LEU A 160 -11.13 -4.48 -15.99
CA LEU A 160 -10.68 -3.62 -14.88
C LEU A 160 -11.53 -3.82 -13.62
N ALA A 161 -12.85 -3.91 -13.76
CA ALA A 161 -13.76 -4.14 -12.63
C ALA A 161 -13.54 -5.51 -11.97
N VAL A 162 -13.32 -6.56 -12.77
CA VAL A 162 -12.98 -7.90 -12.27
C VAL A 162 -11.66 -7.85 -11.51
N VAL A 163 -10.62 -7.23 -12.07
CA VAL A 163 -9.33 -7.07 -11.38
C VAL A 163 -9.49 -6.26 -10.10
N PHE A 164 -10.35 -5.23 -10.10
CA PHE A 164 -10.66 -4.42 -8.92
C PHE A 164 -11.33 -5.22 -7.81
N VAL A 165 -12.36 -6.01 -8.16
CA VAL A 165 -13.04 -6.90 -7.22
C VAL A 165 -12.08 -7.97 -6.69
N LEU A 166 -11.21 -8.54 -7.53
CA LEU A 166 -10.17 -9.47 -7.09
C LEU A 166 -9.20 -8.80 -6.11
N CYS A 167 -8.79 -7.56 -6.39
CA CYS A 167 -7.98 -6.72 -5.49
C CYS A 167 -8.67 -6.54 -4.13
N LEU A 168 -9.96 -6.23 -4.13
CA LEU A 168 -10.76 -5.98 -2.94
C LEU A 168 -10.98 -7.25 -2.11
N LEU A 169 -11.38 -8.36 -2.75
CA LEU A 169 -11.57 -9.66 -2.10
C LEU A 169 -10.26 -10.16 -1.48
N LYS A 170 -9.15 -10.06 -2.22
CA LYS A 170 -7.83 -10.42 -1.70
C LYS A 170 -7.38 -9.47 -0.59
N GLY A 171 -7.77 -8.20 -0.65
CA GLY A 171 -7.49 -7.17 0.37
C GLY A 171 -8.20 -7.41 1.71
N VAL A 172 -9.40 -8.00 1.69
CA VAL A 172 -10.12 -8.41 2.91
C VAL A 172 -9.47 -9.65 3.54
N SER A 173 -8.87 -10.53 2.74
CA SER A 173 -8.31 -11.80 3.23
C SER A 173 -6.86 -11.73 3.74
N GLU A 174 -6.08 -10.71 3.36
CA GLU A 174 -4.65 -10.64 3.71
C GLU A 174 -4.26 -9.21 4.18
N PRO A 175 -3.57 -9.07 5.32
CA PRO A 175 -3.12 -7.77 5.82
C PRO A 175 -1.94 -7.24 4.99
N GLY A 176 -2.07 -6.03 4.43
CA GLY A 176 -0.97 -5.35 3.72
C GLY A 176 -1.31 -3.94 3.24
N GLN A 177 -0.58 -2.94 3.73
CA GLN A 177 -0.82 -1.51 3.43
C GLN A 177 -0.69 -1.16 1.94
N TRP A 178 0.15 -1.87 1.18
CA TRP A 178 0.33 -1.63 -0.26
C TRP A 178 -0.95 -1.85 -1.09
N ARG A 179 -1.90 -2.64 -0.56
CA ARG A 179 -3.14 -2.99 -1.28
C ARG A 179 -4.15 -1.86 -1.31
N LEU A 180 -4.19 -1.03 -0.27
CA LEU A 180 -5.03 0.16 -0.26
C LEU A 180 -4.61 1.09 -1.41
N TRP A 181 -3.31 1.31 -1.58
CA TRP A 181 -2.77 2.11 -2.67
C TRP A 181 -3.05 1.50 -4.04
N ALA A 182 -2.89 0.17 -4.18
CA ALA A 182 -3.21 -0.53 -5.44
C ALA A 182 -4.70 -0.47 -5.78
N LEU A 183 -5.58 -0.56 -4.77
CA LEU A 183 -7.02 -0.42 -4.92
C LEU A 183 -7.39 1.00 -5.36
N LEU A 184 -6.80 2.03 -4.75
CA LEU A 184 -7.01 3.44 -5.13
C LEU A 184 -6.53 3.72 -6.55
N TYR A 185 -5.36 3.20 -6.93
CA TYR A 185 -4.84 3.29 -8.30
C TYR A 185 -5.81 2.67 -9.30
N LEU A 186 -6.30 1.46 -9.02
CA LEU A 186 -7.20 0.74 -9.90
C LEU A 186 -8.61 1.37 -9.96
N ALA A 187 -9.07 1.95 -8.85
CA ALA A 187 -10.28 2.77 -8.82
C ALA A 187 -10.14 3.99 -9.74
N ALA A 188 -9.01 4.71 -9.68
CA ALA A 188 -8.74 5.84 -10.57
C ALA A 188 -8.70 5.41 -12.05
N ALA A 189 -8.04 4.29 -12.36
CA ALA A 189 -8.02 3.74 -13.71
C ALA A 189 -9.43 3.34 -14.22
N LEU A 190 -10.27 2.76 -13.36
CA LEU A 190 -11.66 2.41 -13.69
C LEU A 190 -12.53 3.66 -13.91
N VAL A 191 -12.37 4.69 -13.06
CA VAL A 191 -13.09 5.96 -13.22
C VAL A 191 -12.68 6.65 -14.53
N GLN A 192 -11.41 6.57 -14.92
CA GLN A 192 -10.95 7.15 -16.19
C GLN A 192 -11.57 6.45 -17.40
N THR A 193 -11.61 5.11 -17.40
CA THR A 193 -12.20 4.36 -18.52
C THR A 193 -13.71 4.56 -18.59
N TRP A 194 -14.40 4.67 -17.46
CA TRP A 194 -15.83 4.97 -17.41
C TRP A 194 -16.17 6.41 -17.83
N SER A 195 -15.35 7.39 -17.43
CA SER A 195 -15.65 8.81 -17.67
C SER A 195 -15.36 9.25 -19.11
N GLY A 196 -14.48 8.54 -19.82
CA GLY A 196 -14.18 8.79 -21.23
C GLY A 196 -13.45 10.12 -21.48
N LEU A 197 -13.72 10.74 -22.64
CA LEU A 197 -13.09 12.00 -23.06
C LEU A 197 -13.93 13.20 -22.55
N ALA A 198 -13.30 14.11 -21.81
CA ALA A 198 -13.98 15.26 -21.22
C ALA A 198 -14.41 16.28 -22.29
N PRO A 199 -15.67 16.77 -22.25
CA PRO A 199 -16.09 17.91 -23.07
C PRO A 199 -15.49 19.22 -22.54
N VAL A 200 -15.18 20.13 -23.46
CA VAL A 200 -14.61 21.46 -23.19
C VAL A 200 -15.68 22.46 -22.73
N ASN A 201 -16.94 22.29 -23.18
CA ASN A 201 -18.04 23.24 -22.95
C ASN A 201 -19.01 22.89 -21.81
N ALA A 202 -18.92 21.69 -21.21
CA ALA A 202 -19.97 21.21 -20.30
C ALA A 202 -19.88 21.78 -18.87
N GLY A 203 -18.98 22.73 -18.62
CA GLY A 203 -18.61 23.15 -17.27
C GLY A 203 -17.96 22.03 -16.45
N TYR A 204 -17.72 22.30 -15.16
CA TYR A 204 -17.15 21.33 -14.21
C TYR A 204 -18.22 20.38 -13.66
N SER A 205 -18.88 19.61 -14.55
CA SER A 205 -19.70 18.47 -14.14
C SER A 205 -18.85 17.43 -13.39
N ALA A 206 -19.47 16.63 -12.52
CA ALA A 206 -18.76 15.57 -11.80
C ALA A 206 -18.06 14.58 -12.76
N GLN A 207 -18.69 14.26 -13.89
CA GLN A 207 -18.14 13.36 -14.90
C GLN A 207 -16.97 13.99 -15.68
N SER A 208 -17.05 15.28 -16.02
CA SER A 208 -15.93 15.98 -16.69
C SER A 208 -14.74 16.15 -15.75
N LEU A 209 -14.97 16.48 -14.48
CA LEU A 209 -13.92 16.50 -13.46
C LEU A 209 -13.26 15.13 -13.28
N ALA A 210 -14.06 14.05 -13.22
CA ALA A 210 -13.55 12.69 -13.17
C ALA A 210 -12.67 12.39 -14.40
N ALA A 211 -13.17 12.61 -15.61
CA ALA A 211 -12.43 12.36 -16.86
C ALA A 211 -11.11 13.14 -16.99
N LEU A 212 -11.03 14.35 -16.39
CA LEU A 212 -9.83 15.19 -16.41
C LEU A 212 -8.81 14.78 -15.35
N THR A 213 -9.26 14.39 -14.15
CA THR A 213 -8.39 14.19 -12.99
C THR A 213 -7.97 12.74 -12.78
N SER A 214 -8.80 11.76 -13.15
CA SER A 214 -8.54 10.36 -12.78
C SER A 214 -7.27 9.78 -13.41
N ALA A 215 -6.93 10.19 -14.64
CA ALA A 215 -5.65 9.85 -15.28
C ALA A 215 -4.44 10.34 -14.49
N GLY A 216 -4.47 11.61 -14.05
CA GLY A 216 -3.39 12.19 -13.24
C GLY A 216 -3.29 11.55 -11.85
N VAL A 217 -4.43 11.28 -11.21
CA VAL A 217 -4.50 10.60 -9.91
C VAL A 217 -3.93 9.19 -10.00
N ALA A 218 -4.23 8.44 -11.08
CA ALA A 218 -3.64 7.12 -11.29
C ALA A 218 -2.09 7.19 -11.38
N LEU A 219 -1.55 8.16 -12.13
CA LEU A 219 -0.10 8.39 -12.21
C LEU A 219 0.51 8.81 -10.87
N MET A 220 -0.21 9.60 -10.07
CA MET A 220 0.24 10.03 -8.75
C MET A 220 0.27 8.88 -7.72
N LEU A 221 -0.67 7.93 -7.83
CA LEU A 221 -0.79 6.81 -6.90
C LEU A 221 0.20 5.67 -7.19
N TRP A 222 0.64 5.52 -8.45
CA TRP A 222 1.55 4.42 -8.84
C TRP A 222 2.89 4.40 -8.06
N PRO A 223 3.59 5.53 -7.84
CA PRO A 223 4.81 5.53 -7.02
C PRO A 223 4.56 5.15 -5.55
N HIS A 224 3.37 5.45 -4.99
CA HIS A 224 3.02 4.98 -3.63
C HIS A 224 2.87 3.46 -3.59
N VAL A 225 2.27 2.86 -4.61
CA VAL A 225 2.21 1.40 -4.77
C VAL A 225 3.63 0.83 -4.84
N ALA A 226 4.52 1.46 -5.63
CA ALA A 226 5.91 1.04 -5.79
C ALA A 226 6.68 1.03 -4.45
N ARG A 227 6.59 2.12 -3.68
CA ARG A 227 7.30 2.28 -2.40
C ARG A 227 6.94 1.19 -1.39
N HIS A 228 5.66 0.84 -1.30
CA HIS A 228 5.19 -0.17 -0.35
C HIS A 228 5.38 -1.61 -0.84
N ILE A 229 5.36 -1.89 -2.15
CA ILE A 229 5.62 -3.23 -2.68
C ILE A 229 7.11 -3.58 -2.63
N LEU A 230 7.97 -2.61 -2.97
CA LEU A 230 9.41 -2.79 -3.02
C LEU A 230 10.08 -2.56 -1.67
N SER A 231 9.34 -2.14 -0.64
CA SER A 231 9.89 -1.66 0.63
C SER A 231 11.06 -0.70 0.41
N SER A 232 10.88 0.26 -0.51
CA SER A 232 11.94 1.15 -1.04
C SER A 232 12.83 1.75 0.05
N ARG A 233 12.22 2.17 1.15
CA ARG A 233 12.88 2.77 2.31
C ARG A 233 13.85 1.84 3.04
N GLN A 234 13.58 0.52 3.04
CA GLN A 234 14.45 -0.48 3.68
C GLN A 234 15.65 -0.85 2.80
N ILE A 235 15.57 -0.63 1.49
CA ILE A 235 16.60 -1.01 0.53
C ILE A 235 17.52 0.16 0.21
N SER A 236 16.95 1.32 -0.16
CA SER A 236 17.73 2.50 -0.51
C SER A 236 16.93 3.78 -0.34
N ARG A 237 17.49 4.73 0.42
CA ARG A 237 16.92 6.08 0.58
C ARG A 237 16.80 6.82 -0.75
N PHE A 238 17.73 6.59 -1.67
CA PHE A 238 17.73 7.25 -2.99
C PHE A 238 16.54 6.79 -3.85
N LEU A 239 16.25 5.49 -3.86
CA LEU A 239 15.13 4.91 -4.57
C LEU A 239 13.78 5.37 -3.98
N ASP A 240 13.71 5.57 -2.65
CA ASP A 240 12.53 6.16 -2.02
C ASP A 240 12.29 7.62 -2.44
N THR A 241 13.34 8.44 -2.47
CA THR A 241 13.27 9.84 -2.94
C THR A 241 12.84 9.94 -4.40
N GLN A 242 13.34 9.06 -5.28
CA GLN A 242 12.91 9.02 -6.68
C GLN A 242 11.40 8.80 -6.81
N PHE A 243 10.84 7.83 -6.07
CA PHE A 243 9.41 7.58 -6.13
C PHE A 243 8.57 8.74 -5.57
N ILE A 244 9.04 9.46 -4.56
CA ILE A 244 8.37 10.68 -4.08
C ILE A 244 8.37 11.76 -5.15
N LEU A 245 9.52 12.01 -5.79
CA LEU A 245 9.62 13.01 -6.87
C LEU A 245 8.75 12.64 -8.06
N LEU A 246 8.63 11.35 -8.35
CA LEU A 246 7.79 10.81 -9.42
C LEU A 246 6.27 10.96 -9.16
N CYS A 247 5.84 11.31 -7.93
CA CYS A 247 4.46 11.73 -7.68
C CYS A 247 4.14 13.12 -8.25
N LEU A 248 5.14 14.02 -8.36
CA LEU A 248 4.94 15.41 -8.80
C LEU A 248 4.40 15.51 -10.24
N PRO A 249 4.92 14.76 -11.23
CA PRO A 249 4.34 14.74 -12.57
C PRO A 249 2.87 14.28 -12.59
N GLY A 250 2.49 13.30 -11.76
CA GLY A 250 1.11 12.84 -11.65
C GLY A 250 0.18 13.90 -11.03
N ALA A 251 0.65 14.60 -10.00
CA ALA A 251 -0.07 15.72 -9.40
C ALA A 251 -0.23 16.88 -10.40
N ALA A 252 0.83 17.22 -11.14
CA ALA A 252 0.77 18.22 -12.21
C ALA A 252 -0.23 17.81 -13.30
N ALA A 253 -0.21 16.55 -13.74
CA ALA A 253 -1.16 16.02 -14.74
C ALA A 253 -2.62 16.04 -14.25
N THR A 254 -2.85 16.06 -12.93
CA THR A 254 -4.19 16.19 -12.35
C THR A 254 -4.67 17.64 -12.34
N LEU A 255 -3.78 18.58 -12.02
CA LEU A 255 -4.12 20.00 -11.82
C LEU A 255 -4.11 20.81 -13.11
N LEU A 256 -3.17 20.54 -14.03
CA LEU A 256 -3.02 21.27 -15.29
C LEU A 256 -4.31 21.29 -16.13
N PRO A 257 -5.02 20.18 -16.37
CA PRO A 257 -6.22 20.20 -17.21
C PRO A 257 -7.38 21.04 -16.64
N LEU A 258 -7.36 21.36 -15.35
CA LEU A 258 -8.38 22.22 -14.71
C LEU A 258 -8.18 23.70 -15.04
N VAL A 259 -6.96 24.10 -15.43
CA VAL A 259 -6.62 25.47 -15.79
C VAL A 259 -7.14 25.76 -17.21
N PRO A 260 -7.87 26.88 -17.44
CA PRO A 260 -8.53 27.18 -18.72
C PRO A 260 -7.64 27.07 -19.96
N ASN A 261 -6.37 27.45 -19.86
CA ASN A 261 -5.42 27.42 -20.98
C ASN A 261 -4.82 26.03 -21.27
N PHE A 262 -5.05 25.06 -20.39
CA PHE A 262 -4.44 23.73 -20.43
C PHE A 262 -5.46 22.60 -20.66
N GLN A 263 -6.72 22.95 -20.96
CA GLN A 263 -7.78 21.96 -21.24
C GLN A 263 -7.49 21.10 -22.48
N TRP A 264 -6.53 21.48 -23.33
CA TRP A 264 -6.07 20.65 -24.46
C TRP A 264 -5.50 19.30 -23.99
N LEU A 265 -5.04 19.21 -22.74
CA LEU A 265 -4.62 17.96 -22.10
C LEU A 265 -5.74 16.92 -22.00
N ALA A 266 -7.02 17.33 -22.07
CA ALA A 266 -8.16 16.42 -22.10
C ALA A 266 -8.07 15.39 -23.24
N ARG A 267 -7.44 15.74 -24.37
CA ARG A 267 -7.22 14.83 -25.50
C ARG A 267 -6.20 13.72 -25.18
N TYR A 268 -5.29 13.97 -24.25
CA TYR A 268 -4.22 13.06 -23.86
C TYR A 268 -4.59 12.15 -22.69
N THR A 269 -5.69 12.44 -21.98
CA THR A 269 -6.12 11.63 -20.84
C THR A 269 -6.29 10.16 -21.17
N PRO A 270 -6.86 9.67 -22.30
CA PRO A 270 -6.94 8.24 -22.57
C PRO A 270 -5.57 7.58 -22.85
N LEU A 271 -4.54 8.37 -23.16
CA LEU A 271 -3.16 7.93 -23.39
C LEU A 271 -2.30 7.94 -22.12
N TRP A 272 -2.86 8.25 -20.96
CA TRP A 272 -2.13 8.30 -19.70
C TRP A 272 -1.28 7.05 -19.38
N PRO A 273 -1.64 5.81 -19.77
CA PRO A 273 -0.79 4.65 -19.48
C PRO A 273 0.57 4.71 -20.19
N ALA A 274 0.69 5.47 -21.29
CA ALA A 274 1.98 5.74 -21.93
C ALA A 274 2.92 6.56 -21.04
N ALA A 275 2.38 7.44 -20.19
CA ALA A 275 3.19 8.24 -19.26
C ALA A 275 3.85 7.37 -18.16
N MET A 276 3.40 6.13 -17.97
CA MET A 276 4.04 5.20 -17.04
C MET A 276 5.49 4.83 -17.42
N VAL A 277 5.92 5.12 -18.67
CA VAL A 277 7.33 4.98 -19.08
C VAL A 277 8.27 5.74 -18.15
N ILE A 278 7.85 6.88 -17.60
CA ILE A 278 8.66 7.70 -16.68
C ILE A 278 9.08 6.90 -15.44
N PHE A 279 8.30 5.89 -15.03
CA PHE A 279 8.61 5.04 -13.87
C PHE A 279 9.52 3.83 -14.22
N VAL A 280 9.72 3.52 -15.51
CA VAL A 280 10.52 2.36 -15.95
C VAL A 280 11.99 2.46 -15.51
N PRO A 281 12.69 3.61 -15.61
CA PRO A 281 14.06 3.75 -15.11
C PRO A 281 14.18 3.43 -13.60
N SER A 282 13.24 3.91 -12.78
CA SER A 282 13.23 3.62 -11.34
C SER A 282 12.87 2.16 -11.05
N ALA A 283 12.02 1.53 -11.87
CA ALA A 283 11.73 0.11 -11.78
C ALA A 283 12.96 -0.76 -12.16
N LEU A 284 13.72 -0.37 -13.19
CA LEU A 284 14.98 -1.01 -13.57
C LEU A 284 16.03 -0.86 -12.47
N TRP A 285 16.13 0.34 -11.88
CA TRP A 285 17.01 0.58 -10.74
C TRP A 285 16.66 -0.32 -9.54
N ALA A 286 15.38 -0.54 -9.27
CA ALA A 286 14.93 -1.48 -8.23
C ALA A 286 15.32 -2.94 -8.52
N VAL A 287 15.39 -3.34 -9.79
CA VAL A 287 15.89 -4.66 -10.21
C VAL A 287 17.40 -4.75 -9.97
N LEU A 288 18.16 -3.71 -10.32
CA LEU A 288 19.61 -3.66 -10.07
C LEU A 288 19.92 -3.72 -8.58
N CYS A 289 19.10 -3.10 -7.73
CA CYS A 289 19.24 -3.16 -6.26
C CYS A 289 18.71 -4.46 -5.63
N GLY A 290 18.16 -5.41 -6.40
CA GLY A 290 17.72 -6.71 -5.89
C GLY A 290 16.45 -6.70 -5.02
N ALA A 291 15.56 -5.71 -5.22
CA ALA A 291 14.36 -5.58 -4.38
C ALA A 291 13.39 -6.78 -4.48
N PRO A 292 12.67 -7.16 -3.41
CA PRO A 292 11.67 -8.21 -3.48
C PRO A 292 10.56 -7.79 -4.45
N ALA A 293 10.11 -8.73 -5.28
CA ALA A 293 9.11 -8.48 -6.33
C ALA A 293 9.50 -7.43 -7.41
N CYS A 294 10.77 -7.06 -7.54
CA CYS A 294 11.25 -6.07 -8.52
C CYS A 294 10.89 -6.42 -9.97
N VAL A 295 11.07 -7.68 -10.37
CA VAL A 295 10.73 -8.16 -11.72
C VAL A 295 9.24 -8.01 -11.99
N ARG A 296 8.39 -8.27 -10.98
CA ARG A 296 6.93 -8.16 -11.10
C ARG A 296 6.51 -6.71 -11.27
N PHE A 297 7.11 -5.82 -10.47
CA PHE A 297 6.88 -4.39 -10.57
C PHE A 297 7.33 -3.82 -11.92
N LEU A 298 8.46 -4.27 -12.45
CA LEU A 298 8.94 -3.91 -13.78
C LEU A 298 7.93 -4.31 -14.87
N PHE A 299 7.47 -5.56 -14.88
CA PHE A 299 6.46 -6.01 -15.85
C PHE A 299 5.14 -5.26 -15.71
N ALA A 300 4.67 -5.03 -14.48
CA ALA A 300 3.44 -4.29 -14.22
C ALA A 300 3.54 -2.82 -14.67
N THR A 301 4.74 -2.21 -14.62
CA THR A 301 4.99 -0.83 -15.06
C THR A 301 5.23 -0.73 -16.57
N ALA A 302 5.86 -1.72 -17.20
CA ALA A 302 6.25 -1.69 -18.61
C ALA A 302 5.10 -2.12 -19.56
N LEU A 303 4.18 -2.94 -19.09
CA LEU A 303 3.10 -3.46 -19.95
C LEU A 303 2.07 -2.39 -20.37
N PRO A 304 1.57 -1.50 -19.48
CA PRO A 304 0.66 -0.43 -19.88
C PRO A 304 1.20 0.51 -20.97
N PRO A 305 2.45 1.00 -20.92
CA PRO A 305 2.97 1.85 -21.98
C PRO A 305 3.25 1.09 -23.28
N LEU A 306 3.61 -0.20 -23.22
CA LEU A 306 3.72 -1.03 -24.42
C LEU A 306 2.36 -1.19 -25.11
N ALA A 307 1.28 -1.41 -24.35
CA ALA A 307 -0.07 -1.48 -24.88
C ALA A 307 -0.52 -0.15 -25.49
N ALA A 308 -0.18 0.99 -24.86
CA ALA A 308 -0.45 2.31 -25.40
C ALA A 308 0.37 2.58 -26.69
N ALA A 309 1.64 2.21 -26.75
CA ALA A 309 2.44 2.33 -27.96
C ALA A 309 1.90 1.46 -29.10
N ALA A 310 1.53 0.21 -28.80
CA ALA A 310 0.89 -0.69 -29.75
C ALA A 310 -0.44 -0.13 -30.27
N SER A 311 -1.22 0.57 -29.42
CA SER A 311 -2.49 1.17 -29.82
C SER A 311 -2.34 2.32 -30.82
N ILE A 312 -1.29 3.13 -30.71
CA ILE A 312 -0.98 4.19 -31.68
C ILE A 312 -0.38 3.59 -32.95
N LEU A 313 0.54 2.64 -32.81
CA LEU A 313 1.20 2.02 -33.96
C LEU A 313 0.21 1.21 -34.80
N GLY A 314 -0.77 0.57 -34.16
CA GLY A 314 -1.84 -0.18 -34.81
C GLY A 314 -2.71 0.68 -35.74
N LEU A 315 -2.86 1.99 -35.46
CA LEU A 315 -3.57 2.91 -36.38
C LEU A 315 -2.85 3.02 -37.72
N ARG A 316 -1.51 2.98 -37.72
CA ARG A 316 -0.70 3.03 -38.95
C ARG A 316 -0.79 1.74 -39.75
N PHE A 317 -1.08 0.62 -39.10
CA PHE A 317 -1.25 -0.70 -39.72
C PHE A 317 -2.71 -0.99 -40.13
N GLY A 318 -3.65 -0.08 -39.85
CA GLY A 318 -5.04 -0.22 -40.28
C GLY A 318 -5.90 -1.17 -39.42
N PHE A 319 -5.52 -1.42 -38.17
CA PHE A 319 -6.37 -2.17 -37.24
C PHE A 319 -7.62 -1.37 -36.83
N ALA A 320 -8.66 -2.09 -36.38
CA ALA A 320 -9.93 -1.49 -35.95
C ALA A 320 -9.70 -0.43 -34.84
N PRO A 321 -10.10 0.84 -35.05
CA PRO A 321 -9.82 1.94 -34.11
C PRO A 321 -10.39 1.72 -32.71
N GLU A 322 -11.52 1.04 -32.57
CA GLU A 322 -12.19 0.78 -31.29
C GLU A 322 -11.45 -0.25 -30.43
N LEU A 323 -10.90 -1.29 -31.06
CA LEU A 323 -10.03 -2.25 -30.37
C LEU A 323 -8.77 -1.54 -29.86
N LEU A 324 -8.19 -0.67 -30.69
CA LEU A 324 -7.00 0.10 -30.34
C LEU A 324 -7.29 1.09 -29.20
N ALA A 325 -8.47 1.72 -29.17
CA ALA A 325 -8.88 2.60 -28.09
C ALA A 325 -9.03 1.89 -26.74
N ALA A 326 -9.42 0.61 -26.73
CA ALA A 326 -9.55 -0.21 -25.52
C ALA A 326 -8.21 -0.80 -25.02
N LEU A 327 -7.21 -0.87 -25.90
CA LEU A 327 -5.93 -1.55 -25.63
C LEU A 327 -5.14 -0.98 -24.44
N PRO A 328 -5.04 0.37 -24.23
CA PRO A 328 -4.38 0.92 -23.04
C PRO A 328 -5.02 0.45 -21.73
N ALA A 329 -6.35 0.39 -21.68
CA ALA A 329 -7.09 -0.10 -20.51
C ALA A 329 -6.81 -1.59 -20.26
N PHE A 330 -6.81 -2.44 -21.30
CA PHE A 330 -6.40 -3.84 -21.18
C PHE A 330 -4.95 -3.98 -20.68
N GLY A 331 -4.03 -3.15 -21.16
CA GLY A 331 -2.65 -3.10 -20.68
C GLY A 331 -2.55 -2.80 -19.19
N THR A 332 -3.33 -1.81 -18.71
CA THR A 332 -3.40 -1.49 -17.27
C THR A 332 -4.01 -2.61 -16.44
N ALA A 333 -5.07 -3.26 -16.93
CA ALA A 333 -5.73 -4.38 -16.26
C ALA A 333 -4.78 -5.58 -16.13
N LEU A 334 -4.07 -5.92 -17.21
CA LEU A 334 -3.11 -7.01 -17.22
C LEU A 334 -1.89 -6.71 -16.35
N GLY A 335 -1.40 -5.46 -16.36
CA GLY A 335 -0.32 -5.02 -15.46
C GLY A 335 -0.70 -5.15 -13.99
N ALA A 336 -1.91 -4.71 -13.61
CA ALA A 336 -2.44 -4.89 -12.27
C ALA A 336 -2.66 -6.37 -11.92
N LEU A 337 -3.13 -7.18 -12.87
CA LEU A 337 -3.29 -8.63 -12.69
C LEU A 337 -1.95 -9.32 -12.43
N ILE A 338 -0.87 -8.97 -13.12
CA ILE A 338 0.48 -9.52 -12.87
C ILE A 338 0.94 -9.20 -11.43
N LEU A 339 0.66 -7.99 -10.96
CA LEU A 339 0.92 -7.58 -9.57
C LEU A 339 0.15 -8.45 -8.55
N LEU A 340 -1.09 -8.84 -8.88
CA LEU A 340 -2.02 -9.63 -8.05
C LEU A 340 -1.77 -11.14 -8.08
N ALA A 341 -1.54 -11.69 -9.27
CA ALA A 341 -1.45 -13.14 -9.52
C ALA A 341 -0.19 -13.75 -8.92
N LEU A 342 0.92 -13.00 -8.93
CA LEU A 342 2.21 -13.47 -8.43
C LEU A 342 2.43 -13.16 -6.94
N SER A 343 1.49 -12.52 -6.26
CA SER A 343 1.50 -12.37 -4.80
C SER A 343 0.88 -13.58 -4.08
N ARG A 344 0.99 -14.79 -4.65
CA ARG A 344 0.75 -16.04 -3.90
C ARG A 344 1.93 -16.31 -2.97
N ARG A 345 1.61 -16.80 -1.76
CA ARG A 345 2.50 -17.23 -0.68
C ARG A 345 3.91 -17.55 -1.15
N GLN A 346 4.89 -16.82 -0.63
CA GLN A 346 6.22 -17.36 -0.45
C GLN A 346 6.16 -18.35 0.72
N GLU A 347 5.48 -19.47 0.50
CA GLU A 347 5.89 -20.70 1.16
C GLU A 347 7.17 -21.09 0.45
N VAL A 348 8.28 -21.03 1.18
CA VAL A 348 9.50 -21.72 0.78
C VAL A 348 9.09 -23.17 0.48
N PRO A 349 9.33 -23.70 -0.73
CA PRO A 349 9.04 -25.10 -0.99
C PRO A 349 9.92 -25.92 -0.05
N VAL A 350 9.27 -26.61 0.89
CA VAL A 350 9.88 -27.67 1.67
C VAL A 350 10.28 -28.76 0.68
N ALA A 351 11.59 -28.92 0.51
CA ALA A 351 12.31 -30.11 0.08
C ALA A 351 11.48 -31.18 -0.66
N ALA A 352 11.32 -31.02 -1.98
CA ALA A 352 10.90 -32.12 -2.86
C ALA A 352 11.26 -31.85 -4.33
N ASP A 353 12.49 -31.42 -4.63
CA ASP A 353 13.03 -31.54 -6.00
C ASP A 353 14.56 -31.44 -6.03
N VAL A 354 15.21 -32.42 -5.41
CA VAL A 354 16.66 -32.66 -5.59
C VAL A 354 16.83 -34.17 -5.73
N ARG A 355 16.45 -34.72 -6.88
CA ARG A 355 16.86 -36.09 -7.24
C ARG A 355 16.82 -36.46 -8.72
N GLN A 356 16.60 -35.53 -9.67
CA GLN A 356 16.53 -35.92 -11.08
C GLN A 356 17.51 -35.32 -12.09
N ASP A 357 18.31 -34.31 -11.76
CA ASP A 357 19.31 -33.83 -12.72
C ASP A 357 20.74 -34.07 -12.23
N LEU A 358 21.12 -35.35 -12.22
CA LEU A 358 22.53 -35.77 -12.15
C LEU A 358 22.72 -37.07 -12.94
N GLN A 359 22.54 -37.01 -14.26
CA GLN A 359 23.10 -37.97 -15.22
C GLN A 359 23.48 -37.27 -16.55
N ILE A 360 24.73 -36.77 -16.59
CA ILE A 360 25.74 -36.92 -17.66
C ILE A 360 25.26 -36.84 -19.14
N GLN A 361 25.64 -35.80 -19.89
CA GLN A 361 26.79 -35.82 -20.85
C GLN A 361 27.04 -34.45 -21.55
N PRO A 362 28.29 -34.13 -21.98
CA PRO A 362 28.69 -32.84 -22.54
C PRO A 362 28.86 -32.86 -24.07
N ALA A 363 28.57 -31.75 -24.76
CA ALA A 363 29.15 -31.42 -26.06
C ALA A 363 28.99 -29.92 -26.34
N GLY A 364 30.12 -29.26 -26.62
CA GLY A 364 30.27 -27.81 -26.55
C GLY A 364 29.88 -27.03 -27.80
N THR A 365 30.07 -25.71 -27.69
CA THR A 365 30.76 -24.88 -28.70
C THR A 365 30.96 -23.51 -28.08
N GLY A 366 32.21 -23.20 -27.72
CA GLY A 366 32.62 -21.87 -27.31
C GLY A 366 32.74 -20.95 -28.53
N LEU A 367 32.32 -19.71 -28.37
CA LEU A 367 32.70 -18.59 -29.22
C LEU A 367 32.99 -17.42 -28.30
N ALA A 368 34.27 -17.29 -27.95
CA ALA A 368 34.85 -16.09 -27.38
C ALA A 368 34.88 -15.00 -28.47
N LEU A 369 34.45 -13.79 -28.14
CA LEU A 369 34.58 -12.61 -29.00
C LEU A 369 35.59 -11.65 -28.39
N ASP A 370 36.63 -11.49 -29.19
CA ASP A 370 37.89 -10.78 -29.07
C ASP A 370 37.67 -9.25 -29.02
N LEU A 371 38.32 -8.57 -28.07
CA LEU A 371 38.39 -7.11 -27.98
C LEU A 371 39.74 -6.65 -28.54
N GLY A 372 39.77 -6.44 -29.86
CA GLY A 372 40.90 -5.86 -30.59
C GLY A 372 40.92 -4.34 -30.51
N SER A 373 42.08 -3.81 -30.13
CA SER A 373 42.39 -2.39 -30.00
C SER A 373 42.49 -1.68 -31.35
N HIS A 374 42.05 -0.43 -31.44
CA HIS A 374 42.69 0.60 -32.26
C HIS A 374 42.61 1.94 -31.55
N ALA A 375 43.78 2.45 -31.14
CA ALA A 375 44.01 3.84 -30.79
C ALA A 375 44.18 4.65 -32.08
N ASP A 376 43.58 5.84 -32.15
CA ASP A 376 44.31 7.10 -32.34
C ASP A 376 43.34 8.31 -32.40
N THR A 377 43.82 9.43 -31.84
CA THR A 377 43.43 10.85 -32.07
C THR A 377 42.59 11.57 -30.99
N GLU A 378 43.35 12.20 -30.09
CA GLU A 378 43.21 13.51 -29.41
C GLU A 378 42.18 13.77 -28.27
N PRO A 379 42.61 14.40 -27.14
CA PRO A 379 41.80 14.61 -25.95
C PRO A 379 41.08 15.97 -25.96
N VAL A 380 39.79 15.96 -25.65
CA VAL A 380 39.04 17.17 -25.27
C VAL A 380 38.94 17.23 -23.75
N MET A 381 39.60 18.25 -23.18
CA MET A 381 39.47 18.70 -21.80
C MET A 381 38.00 19.00 -21.47
N LEU A 382 37.46 18.35 -20.44
CA LEU A 382 36.23 18.78 -19.78
C LEU A 382 36.54 19.02 -18.30
N GLU A 383 36.19 20.22 -17.89
CA GLU A 383 36.46 20.88 -16.62
C GLU A 383 35.90 20.13 -15.40
N GLU A 384 36.67 20.13 -14.31
CA GLU A 384 36.20 19.80 -12.96
C GLU A 384 35.16 20.84 -12.49
N PRO A 385 33.98 20.43 -11.99
CA PRO A 385 33.11 21.35 -11.27
C PRO A 385 33.55 21.43 -9.80
N VAL A 386 34.22 22.54 -9.51
CA VAL A 386 34.23 23.33 -8.27
C VAL A 386 33.50 22.73 -7.06
N GLU A 387 34.28 22.39 -6.04
CA GLU A 387 33.84 22.17 -4.66
C GLU A 387 33.13 23.41 -4.11
N ALA A 388 31.81 23.32 -3.93
CA ALA A 388 31.05 24.26 -3.14
C ALA A 388 31.14 23.84 -1.66
N SER A 389 31.97 24.60 -0.94
CA SER A 389 32.15 24.69 0.51
C SER A 389 30.97 24.20 1.36
N ALA A 390 31.35 23.40 2.37
CA ALA A 390 30.55 22.96 3.49
C ALA A 390 29.84 24.13 4.21
N GLU A 391 28.52 24.07 4.29
CA GLU A 391 27.76 24.63 5.40
C GLU A 391 27.42 23.49 6.36
N GLU A 392 28.00 23.55 7.56
CA GLU A 392 27.62 22.72 8.70
C GLU A 392 26.12 22.92 9.01
N PRO A 393 25.29 21.87 9.04
CA PRO A 393 23.94 22.02 9.55
C PRO A 393 24.01 22.16 11.08
N GLU A 394 23.50 23.28 11.58
CA GLU A 394 23.37 23.60 13.00
C GLU A 394 22.87 22.40 13.82
N ALA A 395 23.69 21.99 14.79
CA ALA A 395 23.29 21.11 15.87
C ALA A 395 22.24 21.81 16.74
N GLY A 396 20.96 21.47 16.60
CA GLY A 396 19.93 22.01 17.49
C GLY A 396 18.46 21.95 17.07
N LYS A 397 18.06 21.12 16.10
CA LYS A 397 16.63 20.80 15.92
C LYS A 397 16.44 19.29 16.09
N GLU A 398 15.91 18.91 17.24
CA GLU A 398 15.41 17.56 17.50
C GLU A 398 14.58 17.07 16.31
N GLU A 399 14.79 15.81 15.96
CA GLU A 399 14.15 15.12 14.83
C GLU A 399 12.62 15.18 14.97
N ASP A 400 11.98 16.16 14.32
CA ASP A 400 10.53 16.18 14.20
C ASP A 400 10.07 14.86 13.56
N GLY A 401 9.21 14.14 14.27
CA GLY A 401 8.63 12.87 13.84
C GLY A 401 8.01 12.92 12.44
N LEU A 402 7.72 11.76 11.84
CA LEU A 402 7.09 11.67 10.51
C LEU A 402 5.80 12.52 10.40
N TYR A 403 5.14 12.69 11.55
CA TYR A 403 3.88 13.40 11.70
C TYR A 403 4.04 14.86 12.14
N GLY A 404 5.21 15.26 12.68
CA GLY A 404 5.46 16.61 13.23
C GLY A 404 5.13 17.76 12.26
N PRO A 405 5.60 17.72 11.00
CA PRO A 405 5.31 18.76 10.01
C PRO A 405 3.81 18.83 9.66
N ILE A 406 3.13 17.68 9.59
CA ILE A 406 1.70 17.58 9.28
C ILE A 406 0.88 18.14 10.45
N LEU A 407 1.29 17.83 11.67
CA LEU A 407 0.66 18.28 12.90
C LEU A 407 0.81 19.79 13.11
N ALA A 408 1.98 20.35 12.76
CA ALA A 408 2.21 21.79 12.75
C ALA A 408 1.31 22.52 11.72
N GLN A 409 1.14 21.97 10.52
CA GLN A 409 0.25 22.54 9.50
C GLN A 409 -1.23 22.44 9.92
N LEU A 410 -1.65 21.34 10.54
CA LEU A 410 -3.01 21.16 11.05
C LEU A 410 -3.33 22.08 12.23
N LYS A 411 -2.39 22.27 13.17
CA LYS A 411 -2.54 23.25 14.25
C LYS A 411 -2.63 24.68 13.71
N LYS A 412 -1.89 24.98 12.64
CA LYS A 412 -1.94 26.27 11.94
C LYS A 412 -3.29 26.49 11.23
N THR A 413 -3.82 25.48 10.55
CA THR A 413 -5.14 25.58 9.90
C THR A 413 -6.27 25.66 10.90
N ASP A 414 -6.25 24.88 11.99
CA ASP A 414 -7.20 24.99 13.10
C ASP A 414 -7.20 26.42 13.70
N GLY A 415 -6.02 26.99 13.96
CA GLY A 415 -5.89 28.38 14.42
C GLY A 415 -6.45 29.41 13.43
N THR A 416 -6.22 29.21 12.13
CA THR A 416 -6.71 30.11 11.07
C THR A 416 -8.24 30.05 10.93
N VAL A 417 -8.83 28.85 11.01
CA VAL A 417 -10.28 28.65 10.94
C VAL A 417 -10.97 29.25 12.16
N ARG A 418 -10.40 29.10 13.36
CA ARG A 418 -10.91 29.75 14.58
C ARG A 418 -10.82 31.27 14.50
N ALA A 419 -9.74 31.81 13.96
CA ALA A 419 -9.58 33.26 13.75
C ALA A 419 -10.64 33.80 12.78
N TRP A 420 -10.89 33.08 11.68
CA TRP A 420 -11.94 33.44 10.71
C TRP A 420 -13.35 33.38 11.30
N LEU A 421 -13.64 32.42 12.18
CA LEU A 421 -14.93 32.33 12.88
C LEU A 421 -15.13 33.40 13.95
N ALA A 422 -14.04 33.96 14.50
CA ALA A 422 -14.09 35.03 15.48
C ALA A 422 -14.33 36.42 14.84
N GLU A 423 -14.02 36.58 13.54
CA GLU A 423 -14.34 37.81 12.81
C GLU A 423 -15.85 37.99 12.63
N SER A 424 -16.36 39.17 13.02
CA SER A 424 -17.79 39.45 13.25
C SER A 424 -18.68 39.51 12.00
N GLY A 425 -18.30 38.86 10.91
CA GLY A 425 -18.98 38.88 9.61
C GLY A 425 -19.45 37.53 9.06
N CYS A 426 -19.30 36.42 9.81
CA CYS A 426 -19.66 35.09 9.30
C CYS A 426 -21.19 34.84 9.33
N PRO A 427 -21.84 34.53 8.20
CA PRO A 427 -23.29 34.26 8.14
C PRO A 427 -23.68 33.04 8.98
N ASP A 428 -24.84 33.07 9.65
CA ASP A 428 -25.32 31.97 10.52
C ASP A 428 -25.47 30.63 9.80
N SER A 429 -25.61 30.62 8.47
CA SER A 429 -25.62 29.40 7.65
C SER A 429 -24.27 28.67 7.60
N CYS A 430 -23.16 29.38 7.83
CA CYS A 430 -21.80 28.84 7.74
C CYS A 430 -21.26 28.36 9.10
N LYS A 431 -21.89 28.72 10.22
CA LYS A 431 -21.44 28.33 11.57
C LYS A 431 -21.52 26.82 11.80
N LYS A 432 -22.67 26.21 11.49
CA LYS A 432 -22.88 24.75 11.63
C LYS A 432 -21.86 23.88 10.85
N PRO A 433 -21.60 24.11 9.56
CA PRO A 433 -20.61 23.33 8.83
C PRO A 433 -19.17 23.66 9.27
N ALA A 434 -18.88 24.89 9.69
CA ALA A 434 -17.56 25.26 10.20
C ALA A 434 -17.26 24.61 11.57
N ASP A 435 -18.24 24.54 12.46
CA ASP A 435 -18.14 23.81 13.74
C ASP A 435 -17.96 22.30 13.52
N ALA A 436 -18.65 21.73 12.52
CA ALA A 436 -18.46 20.34 12.13
C ALA A 436 -17.05 20.06 11.58
N LEU A 437 -16.52 20.96 10.75
CA LEU A 437 -15.14 20.89 10.25
C LEU A 437 -14.12 21.03 11.38
N LEU A 438 -14.32 21.95 12.33
CA LEU A 438 -13.48 22.09 13.52
C LEU A 438 -13.47 20.82 14.36
N SER A 439 -14.62 20.19 14.60
CA SER A 439 -14.70 18.94 15.36
C SER A 439 -13.94 17.79 14.66
N SER A 440 -14.00 17.73 13.33
CA SER A 440 -13.29 16.73 12.53
C SER A 440 -11.78 16.99 12.51
N LEU A 441 -11.35 18.26 12.41
CA LEU A 441 -9.93 18.66 12.49
C LEU A 441 -9.33 18.36 13.87
N GLN A 442 -10.09 18.60 14.94
CA GLN A 442 -9.68 18.26 16.32
C GLN A 442 -9.54 16.74 16.51
N THR A 443 -10.50 15.97 15.99
CA THR A 443 -10.44 14.49 16.06
C THR A 443 -9.23 13.96 15.29
N LEU A 444 -8.97 14.51 14.10
CA LEU A 444 -7.84 14.11 13.26
C LEU A 444 -6.48 14.52 13.85
N THR A 445 -6.42 15.67 14.51
CA THR A 445 -5.21 16.14 15.22
C THR A 445 -4.93 15.25 16.44
N GLY A 446 -5.97 14.85 17.18
CA GLY A 446 -5.84 13.92 18.31
C GLY A 446 -5.32 12.54 17.90
N GLU A 447 -5.82 11.97 16.80
CA GLU A 447 -5.32 10.70 16.27
C GLU A 447 -3.88 10.81 15.74
N LEU A 448 -3.54 11.93 15.08
CA LEU A 448 -2.17 12.17 14.61
C LEU A 448 -1.18 12.40 15.76
N ASP A 449 -1.59 13.08 16.84
CA ASP A 449 -0.77 13.23 18.06
C ASP A 449 -0.51 11.85 18.68
N ARG A 450 -1.53 10.98 18.71
CA ARG A 450 -1.39 9.61 19.20
C ARG A 450 -0.42 8.78 18.34
N LEU A 451 -0.54 8.85 17.01
CA LEU A 451 0.37 8.15 16.09
C LEU A 451 1.80 8.72 16.14
N ALA A 452 1.95 10.02 16.35
CA ALA A 452 3.25 10.65 16.54
C ALA A 452 3.93 10.15 17.81
N GLU A 453 3.18 9.99 18.89
CA GLU A 453 3.67 9.45 20.15
C GLU A 453 4.03 7.95 20.03
N GLU A 454 3.22 7.16 19.33
CA GLU A 454 3.53 5.76 19.02
C GLU A 454 4.82 5.64 18.19
N ASP A 455 5.03 6.52 17.19
CA ASP A 455 6.27 6.57 16.39
C ASP A 455 7.48 7.03 17.23
N ARG A 456 7.28 8.01 18.13
CA ARG A 456 8.32 8.47 19.07
C ARG A 456 8.78 7.32 19.97
N LEU A 457 7.83 6.61 20.58
CA LEU A 457 8.10 5.44 21.41
C LEU A 457 8.75 4.31 20.59
N ALA A 458 8.32 4.08 19.35
CA ALA A 458 8.93 3.08 18.47
C ALA A 458 10.39 3.42 18.13
N ARG A 459 10.72 4.69 17.90
CA ARG A 459 12.09 5.17 17.66
C ARG A 459 12.95 5.07 18.91
N GLU A 460 12.42 5.44 20.06
CA GLU A 460 13.10 5.29 21.34
C GLU A 460 13.40 3.79 21.61
N ASN A 461 12.42 2.92 21.36
CA ASN A 461 12.58 1.48 21.44
C ASN A 461 13.50 0.89 20.36
N ALA A 462 13.66 1.57 19.21
CA ALA A 462 14.60 1.17 18.17
C ALA A 462 16.06 1.40 18.59
N ARG A 463 16.32 2.43 19.41
CA ARG A 463 17.65 2.74 19.96
C ARG A 463 18.06 1.81 21.11
N LYS A 464 17.09 1.23 21.81
CA LYS A 464 17.30 0.28 22.92
C LYS A 464 17.70 -1.11 22.43
N MET A 465 18.51 -1.83 23.21
CA MET A 465 18.96 -3.20 22.89
C MET A 465 17.77 -4.18 22.96
N PRO A 466 17.46 -4.94 21.89
CA PRO A 466 16.33 -5.86 21.89
C PRO A 466 16.65 -7.18 22.61
N VAL A 467 15.82 -7.53 23.58
CA VAL A 467 15.89 -8.76 24.39
C VAL A 467 14.56 -9.51 24.30
N ILE A 468 14.60 -10.81 24.06
CA ILE A 468 13.41 -11.69 24.09
C ILE A 468 13.52 -12.63 25.29
N LEU A 469 12.53 -12.59 26.17
CA LEU A 469 12.43 -13.49 27.32
C LEU A 469 11.42 -14.59 27.03
N VAL A 470 11.83 -15.84 27.15
CA VAL A 470 10.99 -17.04 26.96
C VAL A 470 10.79 -17.70 28.32
N SER A 471 9.60 -17.55 28.89
CA SER A 471 9.25 -18.14 30.18
C SER A 471 7.75 -18.35 30.31
N SER A 472 7.37 -19.48 30.89
CA SER A 472 6.00 -19.78 31.30
C SER A 472 5.65 -19.18 32.67
N ASP A 473 6.65 -18.76 33.45
CA ASP A 473 6.46 -18.14 34.77
C ASP A 473 6.32 -16.61 34.65
N ARG A 474 5.13 -16.12 35.01
CA ARG A 474 4.79 -14.70 34.99
C ARG A 474 5.47 -13.90 36.10
N ALA A 475 5.71 -14.50 37.27
CA ALA A 475 6.36 -13.82 38.38
C ALA A 475 7.83 -13.56 38.03
N PHE A 476 8.52 -14.59 37.57
CA PHE A 476 9.88 -14.49 37.05
C PHE A 476 10.00 -13.45 35.92
N SER A 477 9.08 -13.50 34.95
CA SER A 477 9.10 -12.58 33.81
C SER A 477 8.89 -11.12 34.22
N ALA A 478 8.06 -10.85 35.23
CA ALA A 478 7.81 -9.51 35.72
C ALA A 478 9.05 -8.91 36.42
N VAL A 479 9.72 -9.69 37.28
CA VAL A 479 10.93 -9.26 38.00
C VAL A 479 12.06 -8.98 37.00
N LEU A 480 12.33 -9.92 36.10
CA LEU A 480 13.40 -9.77 35.11
C LEU A 480 13.12 -8.62 34.13
N SER A 481 11.85 -8.42 33.74
CA SER A 481 11.47 -7.29 32.90
C SER A 481 11.71 -5.94 33.57
N HIS A 482 11.58 -5.87 34.90
CA HIS A 482 11.87 -4.65 35.65
C HIS A 482 13.37 -4.33 35.65
N VAL A 483 14.21 -5.33 35.94
CA VAL A 483 15.68 -5.18 35.98
C VAL A 483 16.23 -4.75 34.61
N LEU A 484 15.81 -5.43 33.54
CA LEU A 484 16.26 -5.14 32.18
C LEU A 484 15.76 -3.77 31.65
N ARG A 485 14.57 -3.31 32.07
CA ARG A 485 14.08 -1.96 31.71
C ARG A 485 14.90 -0.85 32.36
N ASN A 486 15.42 -1.07 33.56
CA ASN A 486 16.34 -0.13 34.23
C ASN A 486 17.71 -0.06 33.53
N GLN A 487 17.99 -0.97 32.60
CA GLN A 487 19.23 -1.08 31.83
C GLN A 487 19.01 -0.74 30.34
N ASP A 488 18.06 0.13 30.00
CA ASP A 488 17.78 0.58 28.62
C ASP A 488 17.59 -0.55 27.58
N CYS A 489 17.05 -1.69 28.01
CA CYS A 489 16.73 -2.80 27.12
C CYS A 489 15.26 -2.76 26.69
N PHE A 490 14.99 -3.07 25.41
CA PHE A 490 13.66 -3.29 24.88
C PHE A 490 13.30 -4.76 24.98
N ILE A 491 12.29 -5.10 25.77
CA ILE A 491 11.99 -6.48 26.16
C ILE A 491 10.66 -6.93 25.58
N ARG A 492 10.66 -8.14 24.98
CA ARG A 492 9.43 -8.86 24.63
C ARG A 492 9.39 -10.20 25.38
N VAL A 493 8.30 -10.43 26.11
CA VAL A 493 8.09 -11.68 26.84
C VAL A 493 7.24 -12.61 25.99
N ALA A 494 7.77 -13.79 25.69
CA ALA A 494 7.10 -14.87 24.99
C ALA A 494 6.75 -15.97 25.99
N ALA A 495 5.50 -16.42 25.97
CA ALA A 495 5.03 -17.53 26.81
C ALA A 495 5.41 -18.89 26.22
N SER A 496 5.82 -18.92 24.94
CA SER A 496 6.26 -20.12 24.24
C SER A 496 7.39 -19.84 23.25
N LEU A 497 8.03 -20.91 22.79
CA LEU A 497 9.14 -20.84 21.86
C LEU A 497 8.71 -20.50 20.42
N GLU A 498 7.48 -20.87 20.03
CA GLU A 498 6.88 -20.46 18.75
C GLU A 498 6.61 -18.95 18.72
N GLU A 499 6.16 -18.39 19.83
CA GLU A 499 5.95 -16.95 20.00
C GLU A 499 7.29 -16.19 19.96
N ALA A 500 8.34 -16.75 20.57
CA ALA A 500 9.70 -16.19 20.48
C ALA A 500 10.24 -16.17 19.04
N LEU A 501 9.98 -17.22 18.25
CA LEU A 501 10.32 -17.27 16.83
C LEU A 501 9.52 -16.24 16.01
N ALA A 502 8.23 -16.04 16.32
CA ALA A 502 7.43 -15.00 15.70
C ALA A 502 8.00 -13.60 16.00
N PHE A 503 8.39 -13.34 17.24
CA PHE A 503 9.01 -12.07 17.65
C PHE A 503 10.36 -11.85 16.97
N SER A 504 11.16 -12.89 16.84
CA SER A 504 12.46 -12.84 16.14
C SER A 504 12.32 -12.52 14.64
N ARG A 505 11.20 -12.89 14.00
CA ARG A 505 10.93 -12.56 12.59
C ARG A 505 10.55 -11.09 12.40
N GLU A 506 9.90 -10.49 13.39
CA GLU A 506 9.55 -9.06 13.39
C GLU A 506 10.77 -8.19 13.69
N ARG A 507 11.53 -8.56 14.73
CA ARG A 507 12.80 -7.92 15.11
C ARG A 507 13.67 -8.93 15.84
N ALA A 508 14.75 -9.38 15.19
CA ALA A 508 15.71 -10.28 15.81
C ALA A 508 16.33 -9.63 17.07
N ALA A 509 16.31 -10.36 18.18
CA ALA A 509 16.93 -9.92 19.42
C ALA A 509 18.42 -10.29 19.46
N ARG A 510 19.23 -9.46 20.12
CA ARG A 510 20.64 -9.79 20.40
C ARG A 510 20.76 -10.75 21.58
N MET A 511 19.78 -10.75 22.48
CA MET A 511 19.77 -11.62 23.66
C MET A 511 18.43 -12.34 23.77
N TYR A 512 18.48 -13.65 23.98
CA TYR A 512 17.34 -14.49 24.30
C TYR A 512 17.56 -15.12 25.65
N ILE A 513 16.60 -14.95 26.56
CA ILE A 513 16.67 -15.49 27.90
C ILE A 513 15.63 -16.60 28.02
N PHE A 514 16.04 -17.79 28.46
CA PHE A 514 15.16 -18.95 28.63
C PHE A 514 15.09 -19.31 30.10
N ALA A 515 13.88 -19.57 30.62
CA ALA A 515 13.69 -19.99 32.00
C ALA A 515 12.73 -21.17 32.13
N GLY A 516 12.90 -21.96 33.19
CA GLY A 516 12.05 -23.10 33.50
C GLY A 516 12.22 -24.24 32.51
N GLU A 517 11.11 -24.78 32.00
CA GLU A 517 11.09 -25.93 31.08
C GLU A 517 11.80 -25.66 29.74
N TYR A 518 12.01 -24.38 29.39
CA TYR A 518 12.70 -23.96 28.17
C TYR A 518 14.22 -23.87 28.34
N ALA A 519 14.75 -23.96 29.56
CA ALA A 519 16.17 -24.02 29.86
C ALA A 519 16.64 -25.49 29.91
N SER A 520 16.47 -26.21 28.79
CA SER A 520 16.82 -27.63 28.69
C SER A 520 17.47 -27.98 27.34
N ALA A 521 18.27 -29.04 27.31
CA ALA A 521 18.93 -29.55 26.10
C ALA A 521 17.94 -30.04 25.02
N SER A 522 16.66 -30.29 25.37
CA SER A 522 15.61 -30.67 24.42
C SER A 522 15.22 -29.56 23.43
N VAL A 523 15.73 -28.34 23.61
CA VAL A 523 15.37 -27.15 22.83
C VAL A 523 16.27 -26.94 21.59
N LEU A 524 17.27 -27.81 21.40
CA LEU A 524 18.26 -27.76 20.31
C LEU A 524 17.71 -27.43 18.90
N PRO A 525 16.67 -28.11 18.35
CA PRO A 525 16.19 -27.83 17.00
C PRO A 525 15.63 -26.40 16.86
N ASN A 526 15.09 -25.84 17.93
CA ASN A 526 14.52 -24.50 17.94
C ASN A 526 15.58 -23.42 18.14
N LEU A 527 16.66 -23.71 18.88
CA LEU A 527 17.83 -22.83 18.97
C LEU A 527 18.53 -22.68 17.61
N VAL A 528 18.61 -23.77 16.83
CA VAL A 528 19.13 -23.73 15.45
C VAL A 528 18.24 -22.84 14.57
N ALA A 529 16.92 -22.93 14.70
CA ALA A 529 15.98 -22.08 13.96
C ALA A 529 16.11 -20.60 14.33
N LEU A 530 16.23 -20.27 15.62
CA LEU A 530 16.47 -18.90 16.11
C LEU A 530 17.82 -18.36 15.63
N ARG A 531 18.90 -19.16 15.73
CA ARG A 531 20.24 -18.78 15.25
C ARG A 531 20.25 -18.52 13.74
N LYS A 532 19.53 -19.32 12.95
CA LYS A 532 19.35 -19.09 11.51
C LYS A 532 18.61 -17.79 11.23
N CYS A 533 17.57 -17.47 12.01
CA CYS A 533 16.83 -16.22 11.90
C CYS A 533 17.73 -15.00 12.21
N CYS A 534 18.51 -15.05 13.29
CA CYS A 534 19.42 -13.96 13.65
C CYS A 534 20.57 -13.80 12.65
N ARG A 535 21.15 -14.89 12.13
CA ARG A 535 22.16 -14.83 11.06
C ARG A 535 21.62 -14.19 9.79
N SER A 536 20.37 -14.46 9.41
CA SER A 536 19.74 -13.79 8.26
C SER A 536 19.58 -12.28 8.44
N ALA A 537 19.61 -11.81 9.70
CA ALA A 537 19.60 -10.39 10.05
C ALA A 537 21.02 -9.81 10.31
N GLY A 538 22.08 -10.60 10.12
CA GLY A 538 23.46 -10.18 10.38
C GLY A 538 23.83 -10.03 11.86
N ILE A 539 23.07 -10.67 12.77
CA ILE A 539 23.24 -10.53 14.22
C ILE A 539 23.69 -11.86 14.83
N THR A 540 24.71 -11.83 15.68
CA THR A 540 25.10 -12.96 16.53
C THR A 540 24.27 -12.96 17.82
N PRO A 541 23.36 -13.92 18.03
CA PRO A 541 22.51 -13.95 19.22
C PRO A 541 23.22 -14.57 20.42
N CYS A 542 23.04 -13.97 21.59
CA CYS A 542 23.37 -14.56 22.88
C CYS A 542 22.16 -15.34 23.42
N PHE A 543 22.39 -16.59 23.83
CA PHE A 543 21.38 -17.47 24.41
C PHE A 543 21.71 -17.70 25.89
N LEU A 544 20.94 -17.07 26.78
CA LEU A 544 21.10 -17.17 28.23
C LEU A 544 20.05 -18.13 28.80
N ALA A 545 20.48 -19.14 29.57
CA ALA A 545 19.58 -20.05 30.28
C ALA A 545 19.56 -19.75 31.79
N TYR A 546 18.37 -19.64 32.38
CA TYR A 546 18.18 -19.64 33.83
C TYR A 546 17.83 -21.04 34.32
N THR A 547 18.69 -21.59 35.17
CA THR A 547 18.62 -22.95 35.72
C THR A 547 18.40 -22.92 37.23
N LYS A 548 17.90 -24.02 37.81
CA LYS A 548 17.78 -24.14 39.27
C LYS A 548 19.14 -24.42 39.94
N ASP A 549 19.94 -25.26 39.29
CA ASP A 549 21.23 -25.74 39.78
C ASP A 549 22.25 -25.81 38.62
N ASP A 550 23.55 -25.83 38.96
CA ASP A 550 24.66 -25.83 37.98
C ASP A 550 24.87 -27.19 37.28
N SER A 551 24.14 -28.24 37.68
CA SER A 551 24.33 -29.61 37.20
C SER A 551 24.15 -29.75 35.69
N ASP A 552 23.32 -28.89 35.09
CA ASP A 552 22.89 -29.01 33.70
C ASP A 552 23.69 -28.07 32.76
N TRP A 553 24.62 -27.29 33.29
CA TRP A 553 25.34 -26.26 32.51
C TRP A 553 26.17 -26.83 31.37
N GLN A 554 26.80 -27.98 31.59
CA GLN A 554 27.60 -28.64 30.54
C GLN A 554 26.71 -29.14 29.39
N ALA A 555 25.56 -29.74 29.72
CA ALA A 555 24.58 -30.18 28.72
C ALA A 555 23.92 -29.00 27.97
N LEU A 556 23.75 -27.85 28.63
CA LEU A 556 23.26 -26.62 28.00
C LEU A 556 24.31 -25.98 27.06
N GLY A 557 25.59 -26.03 27.43
CA GLY A 557 26.69 -25.62 26.56
C GLY A 557 26.74 -26.46 25.28
N GLU A 558 26.64 -27.79 25.41
CA GLU A 558 26.55 -28.72 24.27
C GLU A 558 25.30 -28.49 23.42
N ALA A 559 24.19 -28.06 24.03
CA ALA A 559 22.97 -27.67 23.32
C ALA A 559 23.05 -26.30 22.62
N GLY A 560 24.14 -25.54 22.83
CA GLY A 560 24.42 -24.29 22.15
C GLY A 560 23.97 -23.01 22.87
N PHE A 561 23.68 -23.08 24.17
CA PHE A 561 23.55 -21.89 25.03
C PHE A 561 24.91 -21.22 25.26
N THR A 562 24.96 -19.89 25.26
CA THR A 562 26.22 -19.14 25.43
C THR A 562 26.50 -18.83 26.90
N HIS A 563 25.46 -18.58 27.70
CA HIS A 563 25.57 -18.28 29.12
C HIS A 563 24.52 -19.06 29.91
N ALA A 564 24.81 -19.35 31.17
CA ALA A 564 23.88 -19.93 32.13
C ALA A 564 23.96 -19.18 33.46
N LEU A 565 22.82 -18.91 34.08
CA LEU A 565 22.69 -18.30 35.40
C LEU A 565 21.77 -19.16 36.28
N THR A 566 21.98 -19.10 37.60
CA THR A 566 21.15 -19.82 38.58
C THR A 566 20.02 -18.98 39.14
N LEU A 567 19.01 -19.65 39.67
CA LEU A 567 17.97 -19.07 40.52
C LEU A 567 18.42 -19.13 41.98
N PRO A 568 18.14 -18.11 42.83
CA PRO A 568 17.37 -16.89 42.56
C PRO A 568 18.14 -15.87 41.70
N ILE A 569 17.41 -14.95 41.06
CA ILE A 569 17.98 -13.94 40.15
C ILE A 569 19.01 -13.09 40.90
N ASP A 570 20.28 -13.20 40.50
CA ASP A 570 21.33 -12.28 40.91
C ASP A 570 21.47 -11.15 39.89
N ASP A 571 21.04 -9.95 40.28
CA ASP A 571 21.03 -8.78 39.41
C ASP A 571 22.45 -8.40 38.95
N SER A 572 23.48 -8.57 39.80
CA SER A 572 24.87 -8.28 39.45
C SER A 572 25.39 -9.18 38.32
N SER A 573 25.12 -10.48 38.39
CA SER A 573 25.56 -11.43 37.36
C SER A 573 24.89 -11.16 36.01
N LEU A 574 23.59 -10.83 36.01
CA LEU A 574 22.86 -10.46 34.79
C LEU A 574 23.39 -9.15 34.18
N ILE A 575 23.66 -8.14 35.02
CA ILE A 575 24.21 -6.85 34.56
C ILE A 575 25.60 -7.04 33.95
N ASN A 576 26.46 -7.86 34.57
CA ASN A 576 27.78 -8.18 34.01
C ASN A 576 27.67 -8.82 32.62
N THR A 577 26.78 -9.81 32.44
CA THR A 577 26.56 -10.41 31.11
C THR A 577 26.01 -9.41 30.09
N LEU A 578 25.17 -8.46 30.51
CA LEU A 578 24.68 -7.39 29.63
C LEU A 578 25.80 -6.41 29.24
N GLU A 579 26.71 -6.08 30.17
CA GLU A 579 27.86 -5.22 29.92
C GLU A 579 28.88 -5.88 28.99
N GLU A 580 29.17 -7.17 29.20
CA GLU A 580 30.01 -7.98 28.31
C GLU A 580 29.44 -7.97 26.88
N LEU A 581 28.13 -8.25 26.73
CA LEU A 581 27.48 -8.19 25.42
C LEU A 581 27.55 -6.81 24.79
N ARG A 582 27.38 -5.73 25.57
CA ARG A 582 27.50 -4.35 25.07
C ARG A 582 28.93 -4.03 24.61
N GLN A 583 29.95 -4.52 25.31
CA GLN A 583 31.35 -4.36 24.91
C GLN A 583 31.65 -5.14 23.63
N GLU A 584 31.11 -6.35 23.47
CA GLU A 584 31.19 -7.10 22.21
C GLU A 584 30.53 -6.33 21.05
N MET A 585 29.39 -5.66 21.28
CA MET A 585 28.77 -4.83 20.24
C MET A 585 29.65 -3.65 19.80
N GLN A 586 30.44 -3.08 20.72
CA GLN A 586 31.35 -1.97 20.43
C GLN A 586 32.61 -2.43 19.70
N ASN A 587 32.98 -3.70 19.87
CA ASN A 587 34.21 -4.29 19.34
C ASN A 587 34.00 -5.13 18.07
N GLU A 588 32.76 -5.33 17.58
CA GLU A 588 32.49 -5.95 16.27
C GLU A 588 32.99 -5.03 15.13
N PRO A 589 34.06 -5.37 14.39
CA PRO A 589 34.43 -4.62 13.20
C PRO A 589 33.36 -4.82 12.13
N ALA A 590 33.03 -3.76 11.39
CA ALA A 590 32.19 -3.84 10.20
C ALA A 590 32.83 -4.82 9.21
N ALA A 591 32.40 -6.08 9.23
CA ALA A 591 32.97 -7.13 8.42
C ALA A 591 32.55 -6.94 6.96
N ASP A 592 33.54 -6.59 6.15
CA ASP A 592 33.50 -6.61 4.70
C ASP A 592 33.04 -7.97 4.16
N MET A 593 32.25 -7.91 3.09
CA MET A 593 31.94 -9.02 2.20
C MET A 593 33.24 -9.61 1.63
N GLU A 594 33.77 -10.68 2.21
CA GLU A 594 34.54 -11.74 1.55
C GLU A 594 35.15 -12.65 2.63
N THR A 595 34.46 -13.76 2.98
CA THR A 595 35.02 -15.03 3.51
C THR A 595 33.89 -15.93 4.04
N ALA A 596 32.91 -16.22 3.20
CA ALA A 596 31.98 -17.34 3.43
C ALA A 596 32.32 -18.48 2.47
N SER A 597 33.53 -19.05 2.60
CA SER A 597 33.92 -20.27 1.91
C SER A 597 35.15 -20.93 2.54
N ALA A 598 35.14 -21.16 3.86
CA ALA A 598 36.21 -21.92 4.53
C ALA A 598 35.85 -22.45 5.93
N VAL A 599 34.61 -22.85 6.21
CA VAL A 599 34.29 -23.62 7.45
C VAL A 599 33.16 -24.60 7.18
N ASP A 600 33.43 -25.59 6.33
CA ASP A 600 32.61 -26.80 6.15
C ASP A 600 33.51 -27.95 5.66
N ARG A 601 34.59 -28.22 6.40
CA ARG A 601 35.39 -29.45 6.29
C ARG A 601 36.15 -29.63 7.59
N GLU A 602 35.53 -30.31 8.57
CA GLU A 602 36.18 -31.18 9.56
C GLU A 602 35.13 -31.63 10.59
N GLU A 603 34.51 -32.78 10.34
CA GLU A 603 34.05 -33.72 11.39
C GLU A 603 33.51 -35.00 10.74
N GLN A 604 34.41 -35.93 10.38
CA GLN A 604 34.15 -37.37 10.30
C GLN A 604 35.48 -38.13 10.13
N ASP A 605 36.08 -38.52 11.26
CA ASP A 605 36.42 -39.91 11.61
C ASP A 605 37.48 -39.98 12.74
N VAL A 606 37.24 -40.89 13.67
CA VAL A 606 38.04 -41.30 14.85
C VAL A 606 38.22 -42.84 14.72
N PRO A 607 39.15 -43.61 15.37
CA PRO A 607 40.36 -43.34 16.19
C PRO A 607 41.63 -44.15 15.74
N ASP A 608 42.80 -44.01 16.42
CA ASP A 608 43.42 -45.06 17.29
C ASP A 608 44.93 -44.90 17.66
N ILE A 609 45.22 -45.15 18.96
CA ILE A 609 46.31 -45.97 19.59
C ILE A 609 47.81 -45.51 19.59
N PHE A 610 48.41 -45.58 20.80
CA PHE A 610 49.82 -45.39 21.28
C PHE A 610 50.19 -43.94 21.67
N GLY A 611 50.27 -43.53 22.96
CA GLY A 611 51.25 -43.89 24.02
C GLY A 611 52.53 -43.04 23.85
N THR A 612 53.00 -42.13 24.71
CA THR A 612 53.38 -42.09 26.16
C THR A 612 53.80 -40.62 26.44
N SER A 613 53.84 -39.98 27.63
CA SER A 613 54.18 -40.40 28.99
C SER A 613 53.90 -39.21 29.94
N GLN A 614 53.40 -39.50 31.15
CA GLN A 614 53.27 -38.62 32.33
C GLN A 614 54.60 -38.59 33.12
N PRO A 615 54.85 -37.72 34.14
CA PRO A 615 54.16 -37.86 35.45
C PRO A 615 53.93 -36.60 36.35
N VAL A 616 52.84 -36.65 37.13
CA VAL A 616 52.72 -36.50 38.61
C VAL A 616 52.82 -35.09 39.26
N HIS A 617 51.73 -34.65 39.92
CA HIS A 617 51.59 -34.54 41.40
C HIS A 617 50.19 -34.06 41.86
N THR A 618 49.67 -34.72 42.91
CA THR A 618 48.56 -34.39 43.83
C THR A 618 49.02 -34.89 45.24
N PRO A 619 48.34 -34.66 46.40
CA PRO A 619 47.38 -33.60 46.83
C PRO A 619 47.50 -33.10 48.33
N THR A 620 46.79 -32.00 48.71
CA THR A 620 46.13 -31.61 50.03
C THR A 620 46.95 -31.43 51.36
N PRO A 621 46.41 -30.92 52.52
CA PRO A 621 45.35 -29.93 52.89
C PRO A 621 45.70 -28.98 54.13
N LEU A 622 44.67 -28.27 54.69
CA LEU A 622 44.49 -27.69 56.08
C LEU A 622 44.87 -26.22 56.39
N SER A 623 43.92 -25.38 56.87
CA SER A 623 43.67 -25.15 58.32
C SER A 623 42.67 -24.02 58.63
N ILE A 624 41.88 -24.30 59.68
CA ILE A 624 40.95 -23.49 60.49
C ILE A 624 41.68 -22.31 61.18
N ARG A 625 40.98 -21.19 61.50
CA ARG A 625 40.69 -20.74 62.90
C ARG A 625 40.39 -19.23 63.11
N ASP A 626 39.30 -19.01 63.86
CA ASP A 626 38.96 -17.98 64.87
C ASP A 626 38.30 -16.60 64.59
N LYS A 627 37.25 -16.40 65.41
CA LYS A 627 36.38 -15.27 65.80
C LYS A 627 37.16 -14.14 66.54
N PRO A 628 36.61 -12.93 66.85
CA PRO A 628 35.42 -12.70 67.72
C PRO A 628 34.47 -11.54 67.26
N ALA A 629 33.16 -11.64 67.44
CA ALA A 629 32.31 -11.19 68.57
C ALA A 629 32.39 -9.69 68.96
N THR A 630 31.28 -8.97 68.83
CA THR A 630 30.81 -7.97 69.82
C THR A 630 29.31 -7.72 69.68
N ASP A 631 28.66 -7.68 70.84
CA ASP A 631 27.26 -7.35 71.14
C ASP A 631 26.89 -5.91 70.75
N HIS A 632 25.61 -5.66 70.47
CA HIS A 632 24.78 -4.80 71.32
C HIS A 632 23.28 -5.02 71.07
N SER A 633 22.55 -5.05 72.18
CA SER A 633 21.12 -5.34 72.33
C SER A 633 20.26 -4.07 72.32
N ARG A 634 18.92 -4.29 72.20
CA ARG A 634 17.78 -3.43 72.61
C ARG A 634 17.50 -2.23 71.69
N GLU A 635 16.25 -1.92 71.31
CA GLU A 635 15.11 -1.68 72.20
C GLU A 635 13.76 -1.73 71.44
N THR A 636 12.72 -2.13 72.17
CA THR A 636 11.28 -2.12 71.86
C THR A 636 10.64 -0.74 72.08
N ALA A 637 9.61 -0.38 71.29
CA ALA A 637 8.26 0.05 71.75
C ALA A 637 7.53 1.01 70.78
N ASP A 638 6.27 0.65 70.47
CA ASP A 638 5.04 1.44 70.37
C ASP A 638 5.03 2.89 69.84
N GLN A 639 4.20 3.15 68.81
CA GLN A 639 3.00 4.04 68.87
C GLN A 639 2.42 4.36 67.46
N GLU A 640 1.19 3.93 67.22
CA GLU A 640 0.20 4.55 66.29
C GLU A 640 -0.32 5.89 66.88
N PRO A 641 -1.18 6.67 66.19
CA PRO A 641 -1.21 7.09 64.78
C PRO A 641 -1.46 8.61 64.65
N LEU A 642 -1.40 9.21 63.45
CA LEU A 642 -2.02 10.52 63.21
C LEU A 642 -2.57 10.62 61.78
N ALA A 643 -3.88 10.89 61.73
CA ALA A 643 -4.72 10.98 60.56
C ALA A 643 -4.82 12.42 60.00
N LEU A 644 -5.12 12.52 58.70
CA LEU A 644 -5.94 13.49 57.93
C LEU A 644 -5.28 13.65 56.54
N VAL A 645 -5.92 13.45 55.39
CA VAL A 645 -7.20 14.02 54.92
C VAL A 645 -7.77 13.11 53.82
N THR A 646 -9.05 12.77 53.89
CA THR A 646 -9.85 12.20 52.78
C THR A 646 -10.34 13.29 51.82
N PRO A 647 -10.62 12.94 50.56
CA PRO A 647 -11.91 13.35 50.01
C PRO A 647 -12.70 12.19 49.36
N VAL A 648 -13.96 12.08 49.82
CA VAL A 648 -15.19 11.75 49.08
C VAL A 648 -15.22 10.43 48.27
N GLN A 649 -15.73 9.39 48.92
CA GLN A 649 -16.14 8.12 48.32
C GLN A 649 -17.34 8.29 47.37
N GLY A 650 -17.16 7.92 46.10
CA GLY A 650 -18.21 7.25 45.33
C GLY A 650 -18.25 5.76 45.72
N LYS A 651 -19.44 5.16 45.83
CA LYS A 651 -19.63 3.73 46.14
C LYS A 651 -18.84 2.83 45.17
N GLY A 652 -17.62 2.47 45.53
CA GLY A 652 -16.83 1.43 44.85
C GLY A 652 -17.31 0.03 45.23
N LEU A 653 -17.22 -0.94 44.31
CA LEU A 653 -17.43 -2.35 44.65
C LEU A 653 -16.53 -2.74 45.84
N SER A 654 -17.02 -3.55 46.79
CA SER A 654 -16.16 -4.17 47.80
C SER A 654 -15.03 -4.96 47.11
N GLU A 655 -13.78 -4.85 47.58
CA GLU A 655 -12.62 -5.53 46.99
C GLU A 655 -12.81 -7.05 46.88
N ALA A 656 -13.53 -7.65 47.84
CA ALA A 656 -13.88 -9.07 47.82
C ALA A 656 -14.78 -9.44 46.62
N LEU A 657 -15.78 -8.60 46.32
CA LEU A 657 -16.68 -8.81 45.18
C LEU A 657 -15.93 -8.63 43.84
N ARG A 658 -14.92 -7.76 43.78
CA ARG A 658 -14.09 -7.55 42.59
C ARG A 658 -13.21 -8.77 42.28
N ALA A 659 -12.58 -9.33 43.30
CA ALA A 659 -11.74 -10.53 43.15
C ALA A 659 -12.57 -11.71 42.63
N GLU A 660 -13.78 -11.88 43.16
CA GLU A 660 -14.69 -12.95 42.77
C GLU A 660 -15.22 -12.77 41.33
N LEU A 661 -15.56 -11.55 40.91
CA LEU A 661 -15.97 -11.26 39.53
C LEU A 661 -14.86 -11.52 38.51
N ARG A 662 -13.61 -11.16 38.83
CA ARG A 662 -12.46 -11.46 37.98
C ARG A 662 -12.22 -12.96 37.82
N GLN A 663 -12.47 -13.75 38.86
CA GLN A 663 -12.38 -15.20 38.80
C GLN A 663 -13.46 -15.81 37.88
N HIS A 664 -14.71 -15.36 37.97
CA HIS A 664 -15.77 -15.85 37.07
C HIS A 664 -15.55 -15.41 35.62
N ILE A 665 -14.97 -14.23 35.37
CA ILE A 665 -14.62 -13.77 34.02
C ILE A 665 -13.45 -14.55 33.43
N SER A 666 -12.44 -14.91 34.22
CA SER A 666 -11.34 -15.73 33.72
C SER A 666 -11.83 -17.14 33.37
N GLN A 667 -12.71 -17.72 34.19
CA GLN A 667 -13.38 -18.99 33.90
C GLN A 667 -14.24 -18.90 32.62
N ALA A 668 -14.99 -17.82 32.44
CA ALA A 668 -15.77 -17.58 31.22
C ALA A 668 -14.88 -17.50 29.96
N LYS A 669 -13.72 -16.82 30.04
CA LYS A 669 -12.74 -16.77 28.93
C LYS A 669 -12.19 -18.17 28.60
N VAL A 670 -11.95 -19.00 29.62
CA VAL A 670 -11.53 -20.40 29.41
C VAL A 670 -12.65 -21.23 28.77
N CYS A 671 -13.91 -21.05 29.16
CA CYS A 671 -15.06 -21.72 28.53
C CYS A 671 -15.24 -21.32 27.07
N LEU A 672 -14.98 -20.05 26.71
CA LEU A 672 -15.01 -19.57 25.33
C LEU A 672 -13.92 -20.26 24.47
N VAL A 673 -12.70 -20.38 25.01
CA VAL A 673 -11.59 -21.08 24.32
C VAL A 673 -11.90 -22.58 24.16
N ARG A 674 -12.56 -23.20 25.14
CA ARG A 674 -13.00 -24.61 25.07
C ARG A 674 -14.29 -24.82 24.26
N ASN A 675 -14.85 -23.76 23.68
CA ASN A 675 -16.09 -23.79 22.88
C ASN A 675 -17.32 -24.34 23.65
N ASN A 676 -17.36 -24.18 24.99
CA ASN A 676 -18.47 -24.64 25.83
C ASN A 676 -19.39 -23.46 26.20
N LEU A 677 -20.33 -23.12 25.31
CA LEU A 677 -21.24 -21.98 25.46
C LEU A 677 -22.28 -22.16 26.58
N ALA A 678 -22.63 -23.40 26.95
CA ALA A 678 -23.55 -23.68 28.05
C ALA A 678 -22.93 -23.32 29.40
N GLU A 679 -21.67 -23.67 29.61
CA GLU A 679 -20.92 -23.36 30.83
C GLU A 679 -20.58 -21.86 30.92
N LEU A 680 -20.29 -21.22 29.78
CA LEU A 680 -20.14 -19.77 29.67
C LEU A 680 -21.41 -19.02 30.14
N THR A 681 -22.58 -19.49 29.71
CA THR A 681 -23.87 -18.89 30.09
C THR A 681 -24.11 -19.01 31.59
N GLY A 682 -23.74 -20.15 32.21
CA GLY A 682 -23.79 -20.33 33.65
C GLY A 682 -22.90 -19.35 34.43
N GLN A 683 -21.67 -19.11 33.95
CA GLN A 683 -20.76 -18.13 34.59
C GLN A 683 -21.25 -16.69 34.45
N MET A 684 -21.83 -16.33 33.31
CA MET A 684 -22.42 -15.00 33.11
C MET A 684 -23.69 -14.78 33.93
N GLN A 685 -24.49 -15.82 34.18
CA GLN A 685 -25.67 -15.73 35.04
C GLN A 685 -25.28 -15.44 36.49
N ILE A 686 -24.23 -16.10 37.00
CA ILE A 686 -23.70 -15.83 38.35
C ILE A 686 -23.21 -14.38 38.47
N ILE A 687 -22.54 -13.86 37.42
CA ILE A 687 -22.09 -12.47 37.37
C ILE A 687 -23.29 -11.51 37.35
N ALA A 688 -24.31 -11.78 36.53
CA ALA A 688 -25.51 -10.96 36.43
C ALA A 688 -26.30 -10.90 37.76
N ASP A 689 -26.43 -12.03 38.47
CA ASP A 689 -27.13 -12.11 39.74
C ASP A 689 -26.36 -11.39 40.86
N LYS A 690 -25.03 -11.53 40.92
CA LYS A 690 -24.19 -10.86 41.92
C LYS A 690 -24.01 -9.35 41.65
N THR A 691 -24.23 -8.90 40.43
CA THR A 691 -24.09 -7.48 40.04
C THR A 691 -25.42 -6.80 39.75
N ARG A 692 -26.52 -7.37 40.22
CA ARG A 692 -27.88 -6.82 40.03
C ARG A 692 -28.03 -5.39 40.53
N ASP A 693 -27.28 -5.00 41.57
CA ASP A 693 -27.26 -3.63 42.11
C ASP A 693 -26.47 -2.63 41.23
N ILE A 694 -25.79 -3.11 40.18
CA ILE A 694 -24.97 -2.30 39.27
C ILE A 694 -25.48 -2.50 37.83
N PRO A 695 -26.38 -1.64 37.35
CA PRO A 695 -27.13 -1.88 36.11
C PRO A 695 -26.25 -1.95 34.86
N ALA A 696 -25.08 -1.31 34.88
CA ALA A 696 -24.13 -1.34 33.76
C ALA A 696 -23.46 -2.72 33.58
N ILE A 697 -23.06 -3.38 34.68
CA ILE A 697 -22.34 -4.67 34.62
C ILE A 697 -23.34 -5.80 34.38
N SER A 698 -24.48 -5.76 35.08
CA SER A 698 -25.57 -6.72 34.88
C SER A 698 -26.10 -6.70 33.44
N ARG A 699 -26.28 -5.53 32.82
CA ARG A 699 -26.76 -5.42 31.43
C ARG A 699 -25.76 -5.95 30.40
N ILE A 700 -24.45 -5.74 30.61
CA ILE A 700 -23.43 -6.31 29.72
C ILE A 700 -23.40 -7.83 29.87
N ALA A 701 -23.50 -8.37 31.09
CA ALA A 701 -23.56 -9.82 31.33
C ALA A 701 -24.80 -10.46 30.67
N GLU A 702 -25.98 -9.82 30.72
CA GLU A 702 -27.19 -10.27 30.02
C GLU A 702 -27.04 -10.25 28.49
N LEU A 703 -26.34 -9.26 27.93
CA LEU A 703 -26.03 -9.21 26.50
C LEU A 703 -25.07 -10.33 26.08
N VAL A 704 -24.09 -10.68 26.94
CA VAL A 704 -23.21 -11.85 26.70
C VAL A 704 -24.02 -13.15 26.70
N ILE A 705 -24.97 -13.30 27.62
CA ILE A 705 -25.88 -14.46 27.67
C ILE A 705 -26.70 -14.57 26.38
N LYS A 706 -27.25 -13.45 25.91
CA LYS A 706 -28.05 -13.40 24.67
C LYS A 706 -27.20 -13.65 23.41
N ALA A 707 -25.96 -13.18 23.39
CA ALA A 707 -25.02 -13.45 22.30
C ALA A 707 -24.59 -14.93 22.30
N ALA A 708 -24.38 -15.52 23.48
CA ALA A 708 -24.05 -16.93 23.64
C ALA A 708 -25.22 -17.85 23.21
N SER A 709 -26.47 -17.50 23.52
CA SER A 709 -27.65 -18.24 23.04
C SER A 709 -27.83 -18.19 21.52
N ASN A 710 -27.35 -17.13 20.88
CA ASN A 710 -27.38 -16.96 19.43
C ASN A 710 -26.15 -17.56 18.73
N ALA A 711 -25.24 -18.22 19.47
CA ALA A 711 -23.99 -18.79 18.98
C ALA A 711 -23.03 -17.79 18.28
N ASP A 712 -23.15 -16.49 18.59
CA ASP A 712 -22.30 -15.44 18.03
C ASP A 712 -21.01 -15.27 18.85
N LYS A 713 -19.94 -15.93 18.40
CA LYS A 713 -18.66 -15.98 19.11
C LYS A 713 -17.90 -14.64 19.09
N MET A 714 -18.10 -13.83 18.04
CA MET A 714 -17.41 -12.54 17.92
C MET A 714 -18.05 -11.53 18.87
N ALA A 715 -19.37 -11.46 18.89
CA ALA A 715 -20.09 -10.61 19.83
C ALA A 715 -19.80 -10.98 21.30
N VAL A 716 -19.74 -12.28 21.63
CA VAL A 716 -19.37 -12.75 22.97
C VAL A 716 -17.96 -12.30 23.37
N ARG A 717 -16.98 -12.37 22.46
CA ARG A 717 -15.60 -11.97 22.75
C ARG A 717 -15.50 -10.48 23.05
N ASP A 718 -16.15 -9.67 22.23
CA ASP A 718 -16.08 -8.21 22.34
C ASP A 718 -16.82 -7.70 23.58
N LEU A 719 -18.00 -8.27 23.88
CA LEU A 719 -18.76 -7.96 25.10
C LEU A 719 -18.04 -8.42 26.38
N LEU A 720 -17.28 -9.54 26.36
CA LEU A 720 -16.45 -9.95 27.49
C LEU A 720 -15.27 -9.01 27.73
N MET A 721 -14.70 -8.43 26.67
CA MET A 721 -13.67 -7.39 26.80
C MET A 721 -14.27 -6.11 27.40
N GLU A 722 -15.46 -5.71 26.94
CA GLU A 722 -16.18 -4.55 27.48
C GLU A 722 -16.58 -4.76 28.95
N LEU A 723 -17.02 -5.96 29.33
CA LEU A 723 -17.32 -6.32 30.72
C LEU A 723 -16.07 -6.23 31.61
N THR A 724 -14.92 -6.73 31.13
CA THR A 724 -13.63 -6.65 31.84
C THR A 724 -13.24 -5.18 32.04
N ALA A 725 -13.31 -4.37 30.98
CA ALA A 725 -12.98 -2.95 31.02
C ALA A 725 -13.94 -2.14 31.91
N SER A 726 -15.23 -2.49 31.95
CA SER A 726 -16.24 -1.82 32.79
C SER A 726 -16.02 -2.07 34.28
N ILE A 727 -15.57 -3.29 34.63
CA ILE A 727 -15.17 -3.62 36.00
C ILE A 727 -13.88 -2.89 36.37
N ASP A 728 -12.91 -2.83 35.46
CA ASP A 728 -11.63 -2.15 35.70
C ASP A 728 -11.75 -0.61 35.77
N ARG A 729 -12.65 0.02 35.00
CA ARG A 729 -12.90 1.47 35.06
C ARG A 729 -13.53 1.94 36.36
N ARG A 730 -14.24 1.05 37.08
CA ARG A 730 -14.81 1.37 38.40
C ARG A 730 -13.84 1.13 39.56
N LEU A 731 -12.54 0.96 39.28
CA LEU A 731 -11.45 0.98 40.27
C LEU A 731 -10.87 2.38 40.56
N GLY A 732 -11.24 3.40 39.78
CA GLY A 732 -10.78 4.79 39.96
C GLY A 732 -11.61 5.58 40.95
#